data_AF-B7PLU5-F1
#
_entry.id   AF-B7PLU5-F1
#
_cell.length_a   1.000
_cell.length_b   1.000
_cell.length_c   1.000
_cell.angle_alpha   90.00
_cell.angle_beta   90.00
_cell.angle_gamma   90.00
#
_symmetry.space_group_name_H-M   'P 1'
#
loop_
_entity.id
_entity.type
_entity.pdbx_description
1 polymer ?
#
loop_
_entity_poly.entity_id
_entity_poly.type
_entity_poly.pdbx_seq_one_letter_code
_entity_poly.pdbx_strand_id
1 'polypeptide(L)'
;MQQRSPFREVHGKMSRRQLCLECMRTVDLCVGAPVAPCTASWGQMNSFSRKVFGEPLWEKCQRERYTNPGDGARSRLQVQLLRSEGIFGRTGGASASCRLWVEDGGLKAAPPVVRKWRANSSIVFLVELDDPSSSSLVLELWAGNPADVRNTPKTLHRSFGLFVLSLGHSVIGYFKPARKELLGRIEKRLQDLSLSGSEEWHLLRDSVGAVLANRVQLSVKVRVGVAANFSVLHSIRNHYALSYAFLEYRVEHSAESDVSEWTSWLHCVGREAFSLLRHHATQNNIEDTEANYCHLLALTEHRIRVNTQISFAVMLPLLKELQLQLVGKKRAFVADALELLLRGLSDHINVQLANLHDQFYLQYERHVMDLSAALSICGLIQLTGHVRAVDSARDALRKNEDRWYASLSEDWDENTDLVNLASTLTKIRDHQTKANEIFLRVWNETYTNIVINQLDDFFVENIRPRVERLVADVKTAHGKNEDQVVATSKDTFTVVSNFLRQIIPLAKNNEDVEMNKYREWFGVEVVERWFCLASRANHSVLGFVAEDDLLPMNVNVKYSSSFARTVDAINENVVSLWLQLDWPVQECASFFIESVHKCTWLYAIAIQEKVRMEPVHEMGSLPARLCVAINDLTATVTYINGIRSNIVETFAASSQTLDAFHKVDAKLERAIQQVNVSKNHVQDVAVLGVLPHIEQRLESILYASSTVAQEKGMELMLKQVTACLTMLRGNLETDAFDAILQSFWDKLTALLVRLINRLKTWTQLDPRARSRPYLGMSLAIQQLASSFAIHGCGLPLRDIAADVAEHQRDLRQAFQVPGDAGDA
;
A
#
# COMPACT_ATOMS: atom_id res chain seq x y z
N MET A 1 4.26 35.86 15.24
CA MET A 1 2.94 36.05 14.58
C MET A 1 2.15 37.22 15.18
N GLN A 2 2.63 38.47 15.05
CA GLN A 2 1.94 39.66 15.56
C GLN A 2 1.49 40.63 14.45
N GLN A 3 1.46 40.22 13.18
CA GLN A 3 0.68 40.94 12.18
C GLN A 3 -0.79 40.62 12.40
N ARG A 4 -1.47 41.57 13.04
CA ARG A 4 -2.87 41.49 13.44
C ARG A 4 -3.74 41.37 12.20
N SER A 5 -4.61 40.35 12.15
CA SER A 5 -5.69 40.30 11.19
C SER A 5 -6.48 41.62 11.23
N PRO A 6 -6.91 42.18 10.08
CA PRO A 6 -7.74 43.38 10.06
C PRO A 6 -9.08 43.19 10.79
N PHE A 7 -9.47 41.95 11.13
CA PHE A 7 -10.62 41.67 11.98
C PHE A 7 -10.29 41.74 13.49
N ARG A 8 -9.00 41.64 13.88
CA ARG A 8 -8.57 41.63 15.29
C ARG A 8 -8.48 43.03 15.91
N GLU A 9 -8.09 44.05 15.14
CA GLU A 9 -8.20 45.46 15.57
C GLU A 9 -9.66 45.96 15.56
N VAL A 10 -10.54 45.22 14.87
CA VAL A 10 -11.98 45.45 14.83
C VAL A 10 -12.73 44.74 15.98
N HIS A 11 -12.05 43.90 16.77
CA HIS A 11 -12.54 43.47 18.10
C HIS A 11 -12.57 44.62 19.13
N GLY A 12 -12.73 45.88 18.69
CA GLY A 12 -13.39 46.90 19.49
C GLY A 12 -14.74 46.33 19.92
N LYS A 13 -14.74 45.73 21.11
CA LYS A 13 -15.71 44.74 21.61
C LYS A 13 -17.12 45.09 21.15
N MET A 14 -17.62 44.40 20.12
CA MET A 14 -19.05 44.29 20.00
C MET A 14 -19.51 43.69 21.31
N SER A 15 -20.21 44.49 22.10
CA SER A 15 -20.62 44.04 23.42
C SER A 15 -21.51 42.82 23.25
N ARG A 16 -21.42 41.84 24.16
CA ARG A 16 -22.35 40.69 24.19
C ARG A 16 -23.82 41.14 24.08
N ARG A 17 -24.12 42.35 24.60
CA ARG A 17 -25.38 43.08 24.44
C ARG A 17 -25.74 43.40 22.98
N GLN A 18 -24.82 43.93 22.18
CA GLN A 18 -25.08 44.24 20.76
C GLN A 18 -25.35 42.97 19.94
N LEU A 19 -24.59 41.89 20.17
CA LEU A 19 -24.85 40.60 19.52
C LEU A 19 -26.21 40.02 19.94
N CYS A 20 -26.57 40.15 21.23
CA CYS A 20 -27.89 39.76 21.71
C CYS A 20 -29.01 40.55 21.01
N LEU A 21 -28.87 41.88 20.88
CA LEU A 21 -29.84 42.72 20.17
C LEU A 21 -29.96 42.34 18.69
N GLU A 22 -28.83 42.06 18.02
CA GLU A 22 -28.82 41.63 16.62
C GLU A 22 -29.46 40.25 16.44
N CYS A 23 -29.19 39.32 17.35
CA CYS A 23 -29.81 38.01 17.37
C CYS A 23 -31.32 38.10 17.61
N MET A 24 -31.76 38.94 18.56
CA MET A 24 -33.17 39.23 18.79
C MET A 24 -33.83 39.75 17.51
N ARG A 25 -33.29 40.83 16.94
CA ARG A 25 -33.77 41.40 15.67
C ARG A 25 -33.88 40.34 14.57
N THR A 26 -32.90 39.45 14.48
CA THR A 26 -32.93 38.34 13.54
C THR A 26 -34.14 37.43 13.78
N VAL A 27 -34.30 36.93 15.01
CA VAL A 27 -35.42 36.08 15.45
C VAL A 27 -36.77 36.72 15.16
N ASP A 28 -36.94 37.98 15.49
CA ASP A 28 -38.22 38.68 15.35
C ASP A 28 -38.62 38.88 13.89
N LEU A 29 -37.63 38.98 13.01
CA LEU A 29 -37.81 39.15 11.58
C LEU A 29 -37.75 37.80 10.84
N CYS A 30 -37.58 36.69 11.56
CA CYS A 30 -37.73 35.34 11.01
C CYS A 30 -39.22 35.08 10.76
N VAL A 31 -39.65 35.37 9.55
CA VAL A 31 -40.96 34.98 9.04
C VAL A 31 -40.77 33.91 7.96
N GLY A 32 -41.78 33.09 7.74
CA GLY A 32 -41.79 32.07 6.69
C GLY A 32 -41.72 30.65 7.22
N ALA A 33 -42.01 29.70 6.32
CA ALA A 33 -42.01 28.29 6.64
C ALA A 33 -40.56 27.78 6.78
N PRO A 34 -40.26 26.95 7.79
CA PRO A 34 -38.95 26.33 7.93
C PRO A 34 -38.67 25.43 6.71
N VAL A 35 -37.54 25.65 6.03
CA VAL A 35 -37.11 24.84 4.88
C VAL A 35 -35.78 24.19 5.20
N ALA A 36 -35.67 22.89 4.94
CA ALA A 36 -34.43 22.15 5.15
C ALA A 36 -33.25 22.81 4.41
N PRO A 37 -32.08 22.98 5.05
CA PRO A 37 -31.70 22.49 6.38
C PRO A 37 -32.12 23.38 7.57
N CYS A 38 -32.75 24.53 7.34
CA CYS A 38 -33.19 25.49 8.35
C CYS A 38 -34.58 25.13 8.93
N THR A 39 -34.63 24.12 9.79
CA THR A 39 -35.91 23.58 10.30
C THR A 39 -36.37 24.15 11.65
N ALA A 40 -35.58 24.99 12.31
CA ALA A 40 -35.92 25.49 13.64
C ALA A 40 -37.07 26.51 13.59
N SER A 41 -38.06 26.30 14.45
CA SER A 41 -39.16 27.24 14.66
C SER A 41 -38.69 28.51 15.38
N TRP A 42 -39.48 29.58 15.29
CA TRP A 42 -39.24 30.83 16.01
C TRP A 42 -39.02 30.61 17.51
N GLY A 43 -39.86 29.78 18.15
CA GLY A 43 -39.75 29.48 19.58
C GLY A 43 -38.45 28.78 19.95
N GLN A 44 -37.98 27.87 19.09
CA GLN A 44 -36.70 27.19 19.29
C GLN A 44 -35.51 28.15 19.13
N MET A 45 -35.53 29.00 18.10
CA MET A 45 -34.50 30.02 17.88
C MET A 45 -34.43 31.04 19.03
N ASN A 46 -35.59 31.50 19.51
CA ASN A 46 -35.70 32.41 20.65
C ASN A 46 -35.17 31.74 21.94
N SER A 47 -35.60 30.51 22.21
CA SER A 47 -35.11 29.72 23.36
C SER A 47 -33.60 29.51 23.30
N PHE A 48 -33.05 29.19 22.13
CA PHE A 48 -31.61 29.04 21.94
C PHE A 48 -30.86 30.35 22.22
N SER A 49 -31.35 31.47 21.65
CA SER A 49 -30.72 32.78 21.84
C SER A 49 -30.68 33.21 23.31
N ARG A 50 -31.75 32.94 24.07
CA ARG A 50 -31.77 33.14 25.53
C ARG A 50 -30.69 32.35 26.24
N LYS A 51 -30.49 31.08 25.88
CA LYS A 51 -29.46 30.23 26.47
C LYS A 51 -28.05 30.73 26.17
N VAL A 52 -27.78 31.14 24.92
CA VAL A 52 -26.46 31.66 24.51
C VAL A 52 -26.11 32.95 25.25
N PHE A 53 -27.04 33.90 25.34
CA PHE A 53 -26.73 35.23 25.90
C PHE A 53 -26.99 35.35 27.41
N GLY A 54 -27.73 34.39 27.99
CA GLY A 54 -28.17 34.37 29.38
C GLY A 54 -29.43 35.22 29.60
N GLU A 55 -30.35 34.71 30.43
CA GLU A 55 -31.66 35.35 30.71
C GLU A 55 -31.53 36.83 31.15
N PRO A 56 -30.62 37.22 32.07
CA PRO A 56 -30.54 38.61 32.53
C PRO A 56 -30.17 39.60 31.43
N LEU A 57 -29.26 39.21 30.53
CA LEU A 57 -28.87 40.05 29.40
C LEU A 57 -29.99 40.08 28.35
N TRP A 58 -30.60 38.94 28.10
CA TRP A 58 -31.73 38.82 27.17
C TRP A 58 -32.90 39.72 27.56
N GLU A 59 -33.36 39.66 28.81
CA GLU A 59 -34.45 40.50 29.33
C GLU A 59 -34.11 41.99 29.28
N LYS A 60 -32.84 42.35 29.49
CA LYS A 60 -32.38 43.74 29.36
C LYS A 60 -32.48 44.22 27.91
N CYS A 61 -31.98 43.43 26.96
CA CYS A 61 -32.07 43.72 25.53
C CYS A 61 -33.54 43.76 25.06
N GLN A 62 -34.39 42.88 25.60
CA GLN A 62 -35.82 42.85 25.31
C GLN A 62 -36.53 44.12 25.77
N ARG A 63 -36.26 44.58 27.00
CA ARG A 63 -36.82 45.85 27.52
C ARG A 63 -36.35 47.05 26.70
N GLU A 64 -35.06 47.11 26.38
CA GLU A 64 -34.49 48.18 25.57
C GLU A 64 -35.17 48.29 24.19
N ARG A 65 -35.44 47.14 23.57
CA ARG A 65 -36.17 47.06 22.31
C ARG A 65 -37.58 47.62 22.40
N TYR A 66 -38.32 47.34 23.48
CA TYR A 66 -39.66 47.91 23.69
C TYR A 66 -39.63 49.41 23.98
N THR A 67 -38.55 49.94 24.59
CA THR A 67 -38.43 51.37 24.91
C THR A 67 -38.04 52.24 23.72
N ASN A 68 -37.44 51.68 22.66
CA ASN A 68 -37.07 52.39 21.43
C ASN A 68 -37.79 51.82 20.19
N PRO A 69 -39.14 51.91 20.12
CA PRO A 69 -39.91 51.40 18.97
C PRO A 69 -39.65 52.21 17.68
N GLY A 70 -39.11 53.43 17.79
CA GLY A 70 -38.75 54.29 16.66
C GLY A 70 -37.58 53.78 15.80
N ASP A 71 -36.83 52.80 16.30
CA ASP A 71 -35.79 52.08 15.54
C ASP A 71 -36.36 50.83 14.85
N GLY A 72 -37.70 50.75 14.75
CA GLY A 72 -38.44 49.70 14.05
C GLY A 72 -38.00 49.62 12.61
N ALA A 73 -36.95 48.82 12.36
CA ALA A 73 -36.42 48.57 11.04
C ALA A 73 -37.57 48.06 10.17
N ARG A 74 -38.04 48.92 9.26
CA ARG A 74 -39.05 48.53 8.27
C ARG A 74 -38.47 47.37 7.49
N SER A 75 -39.16 46.23 7.55
CA SER A 75 -38.74 45.08 6.76
C SER A 75 -38.97 45.40 5.29
N ARG A 76 -38.05 44.98 4.43
CA ARG A 76 -38.17 45.14 2.98
C ARG A 76 -38.19 43.77 2.34
N LEU A 77 -39.34 43.37 1.82
CA LEU A 77 -39.42 42.17 1.01
C LEU A 77 -38.76 42.42 -0.35
N GLN A 78 -37.70 41.68 -0.65
CA GLN A 78 -37.15 41.58 -1.98
C GLN A 78 -37.75 40.37 -2.69
N VAL A 79 -38.55 40.59 -3.72
CA VAL A 79 -39.09 39.51 -4.54
C VAL A 79 -38.43 39.56 -5.91
N GLN A 80 -37.77 38.48 -6.30
CA GLN A 80 -37.16 38.35 -7.62
C GLN A 80 -37.96 37.36 -8.47
N LEU A 81 -38.45 37.83 -9.61
CA LEU A 81 -39.00 36.96 -10.65
C LEU A 81 -37.86 36.50 -11.54
N LEU A 82 -37.61 35.19 -11.58
CA LEU A 82 -36.49 34.61 -12.32
C LEU A 82 -36.93 34.12 -13.70
N ARG A 83 -37.94 33.25 -13.74
CA ARG A 83 -38.37 32.54 -14.95
C ARG A 83 -39.89 32.34 -14.96
N SER A 84 -40.45 32.09 -16.13
CA SER A 84 -41.85 31.67 -16.30
C SER A 84 -41.96 30.56 -17.32
N GLU A 85 -42.97 29.72 -17.16
CA GLU A 85 -43.41 28.76 -18.17
C GLU A 85 -44.88 29.01 -18.55
N GLY A 86 -45.19 28.93 -19.85
CA GLY A 86 -46.54 29.09 -20.39
C GLY A 86 -47.02 30.55 -20.58
N ILE A 87 -46.32 31.53 -20.01
CA ILE A 87 -46.76 32.95 -20.01
C ILE A 87 -46.52 33.64 -21.36
N PHE A 88 -45.29 33.60 -21.86
CA PHE A 88 -44.89 34.32 -23.08
C PHE A 88 -45.23 33.55 -24.37
N GLY A 89 -45.54 32.25 -24.29
CA GLY A 89 -45.95 31.44 -25.44
C GLY A 89 -47.38 31.70 -25.91
N ARG A 90 -48.29 32.10 -25.00
CA ARG A 90 -49.72 32.32 -25.32
C ARG A 90 -50.03 33.71 -25.88
N THR A 91 -49.27 34.72 -25.52
CA THR A 91 -49.60 36.13 -25.83
C THR A 91 -48.97 36.65 -27.12
N GLY A 92 -48.08 35.89 -27.76
CA GLY A 92 -47.25 36.37 -28.87
C GLY A 92 -46.37 37.59 -28.50
N GLY A 93 -46.33 37.97 -27.22
CA GLY A 93 -45.78 39.23 -26.75
C GLY A 93 -44.45 39.04 -26.02
N ALA A 94 -43.47 39.89 -26.33
CA ALA A 94 -42.13 39.86 -25.72
C ALA A 94 -42.08 40.37 -24.26
N SER A 95 -43.22 40.78 -23.67
CA SER A 95 -43.23 41.33 -22.30
C SER A 95 -44.57 41.19 -21.56
N ALA A 96 -44.49 41.15 -20.23
CA ALA A 96 -45.61 41.16 -19.29
C ALA A 96 -45.47 42.34 -18.31
N SER A 97 -46.57 42.84 -17.76
CA SER A 97 -46.58 43.86 -16.72
C SER A 97 -46.83 43.19 -15.38
N CYS A 98 -45.86 43.23 -14.49
CA CYS A 98 -45.90 42.60 -13.18
C CYS A 98 -46.25 43.64 -12.12
N ARG A 99 -47.23 43.35 -11.26
CA ARG A 99 -47.62 44.20 -10.13
C ARG A 99 -47.42 43.42 -8.84
N LEU A 100 -46.66 43.97 -7.91
CA LEU A 100 -46.42 43.36 -6.60
C LEU A 100 -46.85 44.30 -5.49
N TRP A 101 -47.62 43.79 -4.53
CA TRP A 101 -47.91 44.48 -3.28
C TRP A 101 -48.07 43.49 -2.14
N VAL A 102 -48.20 44.03 -0.94
CA VAL A 102 -48.48 43.28 0.27
C VAL A 102 -49.86 43.69 0.80
N GLU A 103 -50.66 42.70 1.18
CA GLU A 103 -51.95 42.89 1.84
C GLU A 103 -51.81 42.53 3.31
N ASP A 104 -52.31 43.42 4.19
CA ASP A 104 -52.35 43.20 5.63
C ASP A 104 -53.81 43.26 6.08
N GLY A 105 -54.31 42.17 6.68
CA GLY A 105 -55.71 42.05 7.08
C GLY A 105 -56.74 42.23 5.94
N GLY A 106 -56.36 41.98 4.68
CA GLY A 106 -57.22 42.18 3.49
C GLY A 106 -57.27 43.63 2.97
N LEU A 107 -56.54 44.55 3.60
CA LEU A 107 -56.33 45.91 3.11
C LEU A 107 -54.97 45.99 2.41
N LYS A 108 -54.89 46.80 1.34
CA LYS A 108 -53.62 47.05 0.65
C LYS A 108 -52.74 47.91 1.54
N ALA A 109 -51.70 47.30 2.12
CA ALA A 109 -50.78 47.99 3.02
C ALA A 109 -49.93 49.05 2.27
N ALA A 110 -49.61 48.79 1.00
CA ALA A 110 -48.81 49.68 0.16
C ALA A 110 -49.31 49.75 -1.29
N PRO A 111 -49.07 50.86 -2.02
CA PRO A 111 -49.36 50.95 -3.44
C PRO A 111 -48.55 49.90 -4.24
N PRO A 112 -49.15 49.28 -5.27
CA PRO A 112 -48.48 48.21 -6.01
C PRO A 112 -47.27 48.71 -6.79
N VAL A 113 -46.14 48.04 -6.60
CA VAL A 113 -44.92 48.25 -7.37
C VAL A 113 -45.09 47.59 -8.73
N VAL A 114 -45.05 48.39 -9.79
CA VAL A 114 -45.25 47.91 -11.18
C VAL A 114 -43.91 47.87 -11.91
N ARG A 115 -43.58 46.72 -12.53
CA ARG A 115 -42.39 46.54 -13.36
C ARG A 115 -42.72 45.78 -14.64
N LYS A 116 -41.99 46.05 -15.73
CA LYS A 116 -42.13 45.35 -17.02
C LYS A 116 -41.17 44.17 -17.08
N TRP A 117 -41.68 42.98 -17.38
CA TRP A 117 -40.95 41.71 -17.43
C TRP A 117 -40.79 41.20 -18.85
N ARG A 118 -39.64 40.61 -19.18
CA ARG A 118 -39.36 39.99 -20.48
C ARG A 118 -38.96 38.53 -20.27
N ALA A 119 -39.23 37.68 -21.25
CA ALA A 119 -39.07 36.22 -21.19
C ALA A 119 -37.71 35.72 -20.69
N ASN A 120 -36.62 36.47 -20.94
CA ASN A 120 -35.25 36.09 -20.58
C ASN A 120 -34.59 37.06 -19.59
N SER A 121 -35.37 37.79 -18.79
CA SER A 121 -34.86 38.75 -17.81
C SER A 121 -35.35 38.40 -16.42
N SER A 122 -34.56 38.70 -15.38
CA SER A 122 -35.08 38.72 -14.01
C SER A 122 -35.52 40.13 -13.63
N ILE A 123 -36.54 40.24 -12.79
CA ILE A 123 -36.92 41.52 -12.18
C ILE A 123 -36.84 41.40 -10.67
N VAL A 124 -36.33 42.44 -10.03
CA VAL A 124 -36.36 42.59 -8.58
C VAL A 124 -37.41 43.62 -8.18
N PHE A 125 -38.26 43.24 -7.23
CA PHE A 125 -39.17 44.11 -6.52
C PHE A 125 -38.65 44.33 -5.10
N LEU A 126 -38.90 45.52 -4.57
CA LEU A 126 -38.65 45.88 -3.18
C LEU A 126 -39.95 46.43 -2.64
N VAL A 127 -40.49 45.82 -1.59
CA VAL A 127 -41.76 46.21 -0.96
C VAL A 127 -41.51 46.38 0.53
N GLU A 128 -41.97 47.49 1.11
CA GLU A 128 -41.89 47.70 2.56
C GLU A 128 -42.98 46.87 3.26
N LEU A 129 -42.61 46.31 4.41
CA LEU A 129 -43.45 45.47 5.27
C LEU A 129 -43.53 46.13 6.64
N ASP A 130 -44.77 46.37 7.09
CA ASP A 130 -45.05 46.88 8.45
C ASP A 130 -45.12 45.71 9.44
N ASP A 131 -45.95 44.69 9.17
CA ASP A 131 -45.99 43.43 9.93
C ASP A 131 -45.86 42.22 8.99
N PRO A 132 -44.72 41.51 8.98
CA PRO A 132 -44.53 40.36 8.12
C PRO A 132 -45.37 39.14 8.55
N SER A 133 -45.86 39.06 9.79
CA SER A 133 -46.55 37.88 10.33
C SER A 133 -47.99 37.72 9.83
N SER A 134 -48.71 38.83 9.65
CA SER A 134 -50.09 38.88 9.15
C SER A 134 -50.20 39.09 7.63
N SER A 135 -49.09 39.49 7.00
CA SER A 135 -49.05 39.97 5.62
C SER A 135 -49.12 38.84 4.58
N SER A 136 -49.80 39.12 3.46
CA SER A 136 -49.85 38.26 2.27
C SER A 136 -49.21 38.96 1.07
N LEU A 137 -48.34 38.24 0.36
CA LEU A 137 -47.74 38.68 -0.88
C LEU A 137 -48.70 38.47 -2.04
N VAL A 138 -49.01 39.53 -2.78
CA VAL A 138 -49.81 39.45 -4.00
C VAL A 138 -48.98 39.89 -5.20
N LEU A 139 -48.80 38.97 -6.15
CA LEU A 139 -48.15 39.20 -7.43
C LEU A 139 -49.15 38.96 -8.56
N GLU A 140 -49.43 39.99 -9.36
CA GLU A 140 -50.22 39.86 -10.57
C GLU A 140 -49.37 40.03 -11.83
N LEU A 141 -49.67 39.21 -12.82
CA LEU A 141 -49.04 39.22 -14.14
C LEU A 141 -50.09 39.59 -15.17
N TRP A 142 -49.85 40.68 -15.88
CA TRP A 142 -50.77 41.19 -16.89
C TRP A 142 -50.11 41.09 -18.27
N ALA A 143 -50.90 40.76 -19.28
CA ALA A 143 -50.45 40.75 -20.66
C ALA A 143 -49.87 42.12 -21.01
N GLY A 144 -48.62 42.14 -21.49
CA GLY A 144 -48.05 43.35 -22.04
C GLY A 144 -48.93 43.79 -23.21
N ASN A 145 -49.31 45.07 -23.23
CA ASN A 145 -50.13 45.59 -24.30
C ASN A 145 -49.34 45.40 -25.62
N PRO A 146 -49.84 44.68 -26.64
CA PRO A 146 -49.19 44.63 -27.94
C PRO A 146 -49.08 46.03 -28.57
N ALA A 147 -49.84 47.00 -28.05
CA ALA A 147 -49.82 48.41 -28.43
C ALA A 147 -49.00 49.33 -27.48
N ASP A 148 -47.74 49.01 -27.21
CA ASP A 148 -46.70 50.05 -26.98
C ASP A 148 -46.35 50.78 -28.31
N VAL A 149 -47.32 50.85 -29.22
CA VAL A 149 -47.40 51.60 -30.49
C VAL A 149 -47.43 53.11 -30.23
N ARG A 150 -47.30 53.58 -28.97
CA ARG A 150 -47.00 55.00 -28.68
C ARG A 150 -45.62 55.44 -29.20
N ASN A 151 -44.73 54.50 -29.57
CA ASN A 151 -43.50 54.84 -30.28
C ASN A 151 -43.61 54.79 -31.81
N THR A 152 -44.65 54.19 -32.38
CA THR A 152 -44.87 54.17 -33.83
C THR A 152 -45.24 55.53 -34.45
N PRO A 153 -45.93 56.48 -33.76
CA PRO A 153 -46.07 57.83 -34.32
C PRO A 153 -44.76 58.60 -34.34
N LYS A 154 -43.75 58.23 -33.52
CA LYS A 154 -42.42 58.87 -33.59
C LYS A 154 -41.58 58.39 -34.78
N THR A 155 -41.78 57.16 -35.26
CA THR A 155 -41.14 56.66 -36.49
C THR A 155 -41.89 57.05 -37.75
N LEU A 156 -43.22 57.17 -37.72
CA LEU A 156 -44.02 57.65 -38.86
C LEU A 156 -43.95 59.18 -39.07
N HIS A 157 -43.68 59.96 -38.02
CA HIS A 157 -43.50 61.42 -38.15
C HIS A 157 -42.29 61.83 -39.00
N ARG A 158 -41.33 60.92 -39.24
CA ARG A 158 -40.13 61.22 -40.02
C ARG A 158 -40.28 61.00 -41.53
N SER A 159 -41.37 60.38 -42.00
CA SER A 159 -41.46 59.94 -43.40
C SER A 159 -42.68 60.44 -44.17
N PHE A 160 -43.74 60.95 -43.52
CA PHE A 160 -44.91 61.49 -44.22
C PHE A 160 -45.44 62.75 -43.54
N GLY A 161 -45.36 63.88 -44.26
CA GLY A 161 -45.90 65.17 -43.83
C GLY A 161 -47.43 65.24 -43.89
N LEU A 162 -47.99 66.03 -42.97
CA LEU A 162 -49.33 66.66 -42.91
C LEU A 162 -50.62 65.85 -43.20
N PHE A 163 -50.57 64.66 -43.80
CA PHE A 163 -51.77 63.89 -44.18
C PHE A 163 -52.27 62.92 -43.09
N VAL A 164 -51.56 62.80 -41.95
CA VAL A 164 -51.89 61.82 -40.89
C VAL A 164 -52.68 62.43 -39.71
N LEU A 165 -52.84 63.75 -39.64
CA LEU A 165 -53.59 64.39 -38.55
C LEU A 165 -55.11 64.10 -38.59
N SER A 166 -55.70 63.84 -39.76
CA SER A 166 -57.13 63.50 -39.87
C SER A 166 -57.43 62.00 -39.65
N LEU A 167 -56.46 61.11 -39.88
CA LEU A 167 -56.60 59.67 -39.60
C LEU A 167 -56.26 59.30 -38.15
N GLY A 168 -55.47 60.12 -37.45
CA GLY A 168 -55.13 59.91 -36.04
C GLY A 168 -56.34 59.87 -35.11
N HIS A 169 -57.35 60.72 -35.35
CA HIS A 169 -58.58 60.71 -34.54
C HIS A 169 -59.50 59.51 -34.84
N SER A 170 -59.54 59.01 -36.07
CA SER A 170 -60.37 57.86 -36.45
C SER A 170 -59.76 56.52 -36.02
N VAL A 171 -58.43 56.42 -35.95
CA VAL A 171 -57.74 55.19 -35.49
C VAL A 171 -57.76 55.07 -33.96
N ILE A 172 -57.70 56.19 -33.22
CA ILE A 172 -57.78 56.19 -31.74
C ILE A 172 -59.16 55.75 -31.23
N GLY A 173 -60.23 55.93 -32.03
CA GLY A 173 -61.58 55.45 -31.69
C GLY A 173 -61.82 53.95 -31.93
N TYR A 174 -61.07 53.32 -32.84
CA TYR A 174 -61.25 51.89 -33.17
C TYR A 174 -60.48 50.94 -32.25
N PHE A 175 -59.41 51.41 -31.61
CA PHE A 175 -58.74 50.65 -30.56
C PHE A 175 -59.42 50.93 -29.22
N LYS A 176 -60.53 50.23 -28.95
CA LYS A 176 -60.94 50.00 -27.55
C LYS A 176 -59.67 49.55 -26.80
N PRO A 177 -59.28 50.19 -25.69
CA PRO A 177 -58.12 49.73 -24.92
C PRO A 177 -58.37 48.25 -24.64
N ALA A 178 -57.57 47.39 -25.27
CA ALA A 178 -57.65 45.96 -25.04
C ALA A 178 -57.61 45.80 -23.53
N ARG A 179 -58.69 45.26 -22.96
CA ARG A 179 -58.75 45.02 -21.51
C ARG A 179 -57.48 44.25 -21.19
N LYS A 180 -56.64 44.81 -20.32
CA LYS A 180 -55.40 44.14 -19.91
C LYS A 180 -55.83 42.76 -19.42
N GLU A 181 -55.42 41.72 -20.12
CA GLU A 181 -55.74 40.36 -19.74
C GLU A 181 -54.85 39.97 -18.57
N LEU A 182 -55.45 39.50 -17.48
CA LEU A 182 -54.71 38.95 -16.35
C LEU A 182 -54.17 37.58 -16.77
N LEU A 183 -52.85 37.46 -16.90
CA LEU A 183 -52.18 36.19 -17.20
C LEU A 183 -52.13 35.27 -16.00
N GLY A 184 -52.22 35.84 -14.81
CA GLY A 184 -52.43 35.12 -13.57
C GLY A 184 -51.99 35.89 -12.33
N ARG A 185 -52.38 35.38 -11.17
CA ARG A 185 -52.16 35.94 -9.84
C ARG A 185 -51.54 34.89 -8.93
N ILE A 186 -50.58 35.30 -8.11
CA ILE A 186 -50.04 34.54 -6.99
C ILE A 186 -50.40 35.30 -5.74
N GLU A 187 -51.05 34.61 -4.80
CA GLU A 187 -51.34 35.11 -3.48
C GLU A 187 -50.84 34.07 -2.47
N LYS A 188 -49.90 34.49 -1.63
CA LYS A 188 -49.27 33.63 -0.64
C LYS A 188 -49.07 34.40 0.64
N ARG A 189 -49.47 33.80 1.77
CA ARG A 189 -49.14 34.36 3.08
C ARG A 189 -47.62 34.32 3.25
N LEU A 190 -47.03 35.36 3.82
CA LEU A 190 -45.57 35.41 4.00
C LEU A 190 -45.07 34.28 4.90
N GLN A 191 -45.87 33.84 5.87
CA GLN A 191 -45.61 32.65 6.69
C GLN A 191 -45.52 31.33 5.90
N ASP A 192 -46.14 31.25 4.72
CA ASP A 192 -46.15 30.04 3.90
C ASP A 192 -45.00 30.05 2.87
N LEU A 193 -44.29 31.17 2.75
CA LEU A 193 -43.15 31.32 1.86
C LEU A 193 -41.86 30.98 2.59
N SER A 194 -40.95 30.35 1.88
CA SER A 194 -39.59 30.20 2.35
C SER A 194 -38.83 31.50 2.15
N LEU A 195 -38.62 32.22 3.24
CA LEU A 195 -37.96 33.54 3.20
C LEU A 195 -36.43 33.44 3.23
N SER A 196 -35.87 32.22 3.14
CA SER A 196 -34.44 31.97 2.98
C SER A 196 -33.92 32.26 1.57
N GLY A 197 -34.77 32.78 0.66
CA GLY A 197 -34.41 33.03 -0.73
C GLY A 197 -34.46 31.81 -1.63
N SER A 198 -35.14 30.73 -1.24
CA SER A 198 -35.31 29.56 -2.13
C SER A 198 -36.02 29.96 -3.42
N GLU A 199 -35.60 29.33 -4.51
CA GLU A 199 -36.23 29.51 -5.81
C GLU A 199 -37.37 28.49 -5.96
N GLU A 200 -38.61 28.96 -5.86
CA GLU A 200 -39.79 28.10 -5.87
C GLU A 200 -40.65 28.37 -7.10
N TRP A 201 -41.17 27.29 -7.67
CA TRP A 201 -42.17 27.36 -8.73
C TRP A 201 -43.55 27.52 -8.12
N HIS A 202 -44.24 28.59 -8.50
CA HIS A 202 -45.60 28.86 -8.08
C HIS A 202 -46.55 28.81 -9.28
N LEU A 203 -47.63 28.06 -9.13
CA LEU A 203 -48.72 28.02 -10.10
C LEU A 203 -49.52 29.32 -10.04
N LEU A 204 -49.87 29.85 -11.21
CA LEU A 204 -50.70 31.03 -11.31
C LEU A 204 -52.18 30.68 -11.12
N ARG A 205 -52.95 31.61 -10.58
CA ARG A 205 -54.42 31.53 -10.51
C ARG A 205 -55.06 32.59 -11.37
N ASP A 206 -56.24 32.31 -11.93
CA ASP A 206 -57.04 33.33 -12.62
C ASP A 206 -57.75 34.27 -11.63
N SER A 207 -58.60 35.17 -12.14
CA SER A 207 -59.37 36.12 -11.31
C SER A 207 -60.42 35.45 -10.42
N VAL A 208 -60.80 34.19 -10.69
CA VAL A 208 -61.78 33.41 -9.93
C VAL A 208 -61.09 32.44 -8.95
N GLY A 209 -59.75 32.38 -9.00
CA GLY A 209 -58.93 31.52 -8.15
C GLY A 209 -58.65 30.13 -8.72
N ALA A 210 -59.05 29.84 -9.96
CA ALA A 210 -58.77 28.56 -10.61
C ALA A 210 -57.29 28.47 -11.00
N VAL A 211 -56.69 27.30 -10.81
CA VAL A 211 -55.27 27.04 -11.10
C VAL A 211 -55.03 27.00 -12.61
N LEU A 212 -54.12 27.82 -13.09
CA LEU A 212 -53.68 27.87 -14.48
C LEU A 212 -52.49 26.94 -14.71
N ALA A 213 -52.34 26.43 -15.94
CA ALA A 213 -51.16 25.66 -16.35
C ALA A 213 -49.86 26.49 -16.36
N ASN A 214 -49.98 27.82 -16.28
CA ASN A 214 -48.85 28.74 -16.26
C ASN A 214 -48.21 28.75 -14.86
N ARG A 215 -46.87 28.78 -14.82
CA ARG A 215 -46.10 28.87 -13.56
C ARG A 215 -44.98 29.89 -13.65
N VAL A 216 -44.63 30.46 -12.50
CA VAL A 216 -43.51 31.40 -12.34
C VAL A 216 -42.58 30.90 -11.27
N GLN A 217 -41.28 31.01 -11.55
CA GLN A 217 -40.23 30.79 -10.57
C GLN A 217 -39.94 32.11 -9.84
N LEU A 218 -40.26 32.12 -8.55
CA LEU A 218 -40.00 33.25 -7.66
C LEU A 218 -38.83 32.91 -6.73
N SER A 219 -37.98 33.89 -6.47
CA SER A 219 -37.07 33.89 -5.32
C SER A 219 -37.52 35.00 -4.39
N VAL A 220 -37.97 34.64 -3.19
CA VAL A 220 -38.45 35.60 -2.19
C VAL A 220 -37.42 35.71 -1.08
N LYS A 221 -36.84 36.90 -0.92
CA LYS A 221 -35.87 37.20 0.11
C LYS A 221 -36.42 38.30 1.00
N VAL A 222 -36.57 38.06 2.29
CA VAL A 222 -36.81 39.16 3.23
C VAL A 222 -35.48 39.83 3.49
N ARG A 223 -35.39 41.11 3.16
CA ARG A 223 -34.30 41.97 3.57
C ARG A 223 -34.80 42.82 4.73
N VAL A 224 -33.96 43.04 5.72
CA VAL A 224 -34.26 44.08 6.68
C VAL A 224 -33.87 45.39 6.00
N GLY A 225 -34.81 46.34 5.94
CA GLY A 225 -34.51 47.71 5.53
C GLY A 225 -33.66 48.33 6.63
N VAL A 226 -32.38 47.97 6.67
CA VAL A 226 -31.45 48.58 7.60
C VAL A 226 -31.42 50.07 7.29
N ALA A 227 -31.70 50.89 8.30
CA ALA A 227 -31.70 52.34 8.19
C ALA A 227 -30.32 52.83 7.68
N ALA A 228 -30.21 53.03 6.36
CA ALA A 228 -29.22 53.75 5.56
C ALA A 228 -27.69 53.66 5.85
N ASN A 229 -27.18 53.08 6.95
CA ASN A 229 -25.82 53.40 7.42
C ASN A 229 -24.90 52.21 7.73
N PHE A 230 -25.34 50.95 7.67
CA PHE A 230 -24.43 49.82 7.93
C PHE A 230 -23.82 49.28 6.62
N SER A 231 -22.49 49.33 6.54
CA SER A 231 -21.75 48.70 5.44
C SER A 231 -21.91 47.18 5.45
N VAL A 232 -21.87 46.52 4.29
CA VAL A 232 -21.88 45.05 4.17
C VAL A 232 -20.80 44.40 5.06
N LEU A 233 -19.64 45.07 5.20
CA LEU A 233 -18.57 44.64 6.09
C LEU A 233 -19.00 44.58 7.56
N HIS A 234 -19.84 45.51 8.01
CA HIS A 234 -20.38 45.48 9.37
C HIS A 234 -21.28 44.25 9.58
N SER A 235 -22.16 43.95 8.62
CA SER A 235 -23.00 42.76 8.69
C SER A 235 -22.20 41.46 8.67
N ILE A 236 -21.15 41.36 7.83
CA ILE A 236 -20.23 40.21 7.81
C ILE A 236 -19.55 40.04 9.17
N ARG A 237 -19.09 41.15 9.79
CA ARG A 237 -18.49 41.13 11.13
C ARG A 237 -19.46 40.62 12.19
N ASN A 238 -20.70 41.11 12.18
CA ASN A 238 -21.74 40.66 13.12
C ASN A 238 -22.06 39.18 12.91
N HIS A 239 -22.13 38.73 11.65
CA HIS A 239 -22.38 37.34 11.32
C HIS A 239 -21.27 36.40 11.80
N TYR A 240 -20.00 36.77 11.60
CA TYR A 240 -18.87 36.05 12.17
C TYR A 240 -18.93 36.02 13.71
N ALA A 241 -19.21 37.17 14.37
CA ALA A 241 -19.27 37.23 15.82
C ALA A 241 -20.40 36.36 16.41
N LEU A 242 -21.57 36.31 15.74
CA LEU A 242 -22.65 35.37 16.07
C LEU A 242 -22.22 33.91 15.84
N SER A 243 -21.57 33.61 14.72
CA SER A 243 -21.07 32.27 14.40
C SER A 243 -20.11 31.76 15.48
N TYR A 244 -19.18 32.62 15.91
CA TYR A 244 -18.24 32.31 16.97
C TYR A 244 -18.94 32.11 18.32
N ALA A 245 -19.85 33.01 18.71
CA ALA A 245 -20.57 32.90 19.99
C ALA A 245 -21.46 31.64 20.05
N PHE A 246 -22.09 31.25 18.95
CA PHE A 246 -22.89 30.04 18.88
C PHE A 246 -22.03 28.78 18.93
N LEU A 247 -20.88 28.78 18.25
CA LEU A 247 -19.90 27.70 18.31
C LEU A 247 -19.37 27.53 19.74
N GLU A 248 -18.93 28.62 20.37
CA GLU A 248 -18.40 28.64 21.74
C GLU A 248 -19.43 28.09 22.73
N TYR A 249 -20.66 28.60 22.70
CA TYR A 249 -21.75 28.09 23.53
C TYR A 249 -21.96 26.57 23.33
N ARG A 250 -21.96 26.10 22.08
CA ARG A 250 -22.18 24.66 21.81
C ARG A 250 -21.03 23.80 22.29
N VAL A 251 -19.79 24.25 22.15
CA VAL A 251 -18.62 23.52 22.63
C VAL A 251 -18.62 23.45 24.16
N GLU A 252 -18.93 24.56 24.85
CA GLU A 252 -19.02 24.60 26.32
C GLU A 252 -20.13 23.69 26.89
N HIS A 253 -21.15 23.39 26.10
CA HIS A 253 -22.33 22.62 26.52
C HIS A 253 -22.43 21.23 25.85
N SER A 254 -21.36 20.74 25.22
CA SER A 254 -21.28 19.40 24.65
C SER A 254 -20.17 18.60 25.32
N ALA A 255 -20.33 17.28 25.43
CA ALA A 255 -19.24 16.43 25.92
C ALA A 255 -18.08 16.44 24.91
N GLU A 256 -16.85 16.29 25.40
CA GLU A 256 -15.66 16.27 24.54
C GLU A 256 -15.71 15.14 23.49
N SER A 257 -16.30 14.00 23.85
CA SER A 257 -16.63 12.91 22.92
C SER A 257 -17.57 13.36 21.81
N ASP A 258 -18.57 14.18 22.10
CA ASP A 258 -19.55 14.58 21.09
C ASP A 258 -18.96 15.63 20.14
N VAL A 259 -18.19 16.59 20.68
CA VAL A 259 -17.48 17.63 19.89
C VAL A 259 -16.59 16.99 18.84
N SER A 260 -16.05 15.82 19.18
CA SER A 260 -15.18 15.10 18.30
C SER A 260 -15.81 14.43 17.09
N GLU A 261 -17.06 14.02 17.23
CA GLU A 261 -17.83 13.32 16.20
C GLU A 261 -18.48 14.30 15.22
N TRP A 262 -18.27 15.61 15.42
CA TRP A 262 -18.76 16.61 14.51
C TRP A 262 -18.07 16.48 13.15
N THR A 263 -18.89 16.33 12.11
CA THR A 263 -18.47 16.18 10.71
C THR A 263 -18.98 17.31 9.82
N SER A 264 -19.81 18.22 10.35
CA SER A 264 -20.39 19.34 9.61
C SER A 264 -20.60 20.55 10.50
N TRP A 265 -20.64 21.74 9.88
CA TRP A 265 -20.94 23.00 10.58
C TRP A 265 -22.26 22.94 11.34
N LEU A 266 -23.27 22.27 10.78
CA LEU A 266 -24.57 22.07 11.42
C LEU A 266 -24.47 21.30 12.73
N HIS A 267 -23.57 20.31 12.83
CA HIS A 267 -23.34 19.60 14.09
C HIS A 267 -22.69 20.51 15.13
N CYS A 268 -21.76 21.36 14.71
CA CYS A 268 -21.04 22.26 15.60
C CYS A 268 -21.96 23.29 16.25
N VAL A 269 -22.83 23.95 15.48
CA VAL A 269 -23.70 25.01 16.03
C VAL A 269 -25.10 24.52 16.42
N GLY A 270 -25.53 23.35 15.93
CA GLY A 270 -26.89 22.86 16.12
C GLY A 270 -27.90 23.49 15.15
N ARG A 271 -29.11 22.92 15.09
CA ARG A 271 -30.13 23.32 14.10
C ARG A 271 -30.66 24.73 14.34
N GLU A 272 -30.86 25.10 15.59
CA GLU A 272 -31.40 26.40 16.01
C GLU A 272 -30.43 27.53 15.65
N ALA A 273 -29.16 27.37 16.00
CA ALA A 273 -28.11 28.33 15.66
C ALA A 273 -27.89 28.42 14.14
N PHE A 274 -27.89 27.29 13.45
CA PHE A 274 -27.71 27.27 12.00
C PHE A 274 -28.85 28.01 11.28
N SER A 275 -30.11 27.76 11.68
CA SER A 275 -31.27 28.52 11.19
C SER A 275 -31.10 30.02 11.44
N LEU A 276 -30.70 30.41 12.67
CA LEU A 276 -30.45 31.80 13.03
C LEU A 276 -29.38 32.47 12.16
N LEU A 277 -28.25 31.81 11.96
CA LEU A 277 -27.17 32.31 11.11
C LEU A 277 -27.63 32.47 9.66
N ARG A 278 -28.39 31.51 9.12
CA ARG A 278 -28.95 31.60 7.77
C ARG A 278 -29.91 32.77 7.62
N HIS A 279 -30.81 32.96 8.59
CA HIS A 279 -31.73 34.10 8.60
C HIS A 279 -30.97 35.42 8.71
N HIS A 280 -30.00 35.52 9.62
CA HIS A 280 -29.14 36.69 9.76
C HIS A 280 -28.42 37.02 8.44
N ALA A 281 -27.83 36.02 7.78
CA ALA A 281 -27.16 36.20 6.50
C ALA A 281 -28.11 36.72 5.41
N THR A 282 -29.31 36.13 5.31
CA THR A 282 -30.32 36.51 4.31
C THR A 282 -30.82 37.93 4.54
N GLN A 283 -31.15 38.26 5.80
CA GLN A 283 -31.66 39.57 6.22
C GLN A 283 -30.65 40.70 5.98
N ASN A 284 -29.36 40.39 6.13
CA ASN A 284 -28.26 41.33 5.95
C ASN A 284 -27.59 41.28 4.56
N ASN A 285 -28.15 40.51 3.61
CA ASN A 285 -27.59 40.35 2.26
C ASN A 285 -26.13 39.86 2.26
N ILE A 286 -25.80 38.94 3.16
CA ILE A 286 -24.53 38.21 3.21
C ILE A 286 -24.67 37.03 2.25
N GLU A 287 -23.75 36.92 1.29
CA GLU A 287 -23.73 35.78 0.38
C GLU A 287 -23.23 34.51 1.08
N ASP A 288 -23.59 33.34 0.53
CA ASP A 288 -23.12 32.05 1.04
C ASP A 288 -21.58 31.98 1.10
N THR A 289 -20.87 32.65 0.18
CA THR A 289 -19.40 32.77 0.20
C THR A 289 -18.89 33.48 1.46
N GLU A 290 -19.52 34.59 1.83
CA GLU A 290 -19.14 35.39 2.99
C GLU A 290 -19.54 34.67 4.28
N ALA A 291 -20.71 34.03 4.30
CA ALA A 291 -21.18 33.23 5.43
C ALA A 291 -20.25 32.02 5.69
N ASN A 292 -19.93 31.25 4.65
CA ASN A 292 -18.99 30.12 4.76
C ASN A 292 -17.60 30.57 5.19
N TYR A 293 -17.13 31.75 4.73
CA TYR A 293 -15.88 32.35 5.19
C TYR A 293 -15.95 32.65 6.69
N CYS A 294 -17.06 33.25 7.17
CA CYS A 294 -17.27 33.50 8.60
C CYS A 294 -17.28 32.21 9.43
N HIS A 295 -17.94 31.15 8.93
CA HIS A 295 -17.98 29.85 9.60
C HIS A 295 -16.57 29.23 9.70
N LEU A 296 -15.81 29.22 8.60
CA LEU A 296 -14.44 28.68 8.58
C LEU A 296 -13.51 29.50 9.48
N LEU A 297 -13.65 30.83 9.45
CA LEU A 297 -12.88 31.74 10.33
C LEU A 297 -13.21 31.49 11.81
N ALA A 298 -14.48 31.32 12.16
CA ALA A 298 -14.91 31.00 13.52
C ALA A 298 -14.34 29.67 14.00
N LEU A 299 -14.45 28.61 13.20
CA LEU A 299 -13.88 27.29 13.51
C LEU A 299 -12.36 27.36 13.68
N THR A 300 -11.67 28.04 12.77
CA THR A 300 -10.21 28.16 12.77
C THR A 300 -9.73 28.93 14.00
N GLU A 301 -10.34 30.08 14.30
CA GLU A 301 -9.96 30.85 15.48
C GLU A 301 -10.29 30.13 16.78
N HIS A 302 -11.44 29.45 16.85
CA HIS A 302 -11.81 28.69 18.05
C HIS A 302 -10.82 27.55 18.30
N ARG A 303 -10.47 26.78 17.26
CA ARG A 303 -9.46 25.71 17.35
C ARG A 303 -8.09 26.26 17.74
N ILE A 304 -7.65 27.38 17.16
CA ILE A 304 -6.36 28.00 17.49
C ILE A 304 -6.32 28.55 18.93
N ARG A 305 -7.38 29.22 19.39
CA ARG A 305 -7.38 29.94 20.68
C ARG A 305 -7.66 29.02 21.87
N VAL A 306 -8.58 28.09 21.71
CA VAL A 306 -9.10 27.25 22.79
C VAL A 306 -8.48 25.83 22.75
N ASN A 307 -7.71 25.52 21.69
CA ASN A 307 -7.12 24.20 21.45
C ASN A 307 -8.17 23.07 21.49
N THR A 308 -9.37 23.34 20.96
CA THR A 308 -10.49 22.40 21.02
C THR A 308 -10.32 21.22 20.08
N GLN A 309 -10.84 20.06 20.47
CA GLN A 309 -10.81 18.84 19.65
C GLN A 309 -11.78 18.84 18.43
N ILE A 310 -12.26 20.01 17.98
CA ILE A 310 -13.15 20.11 16.81
C ILE A 310 -12.41 19.64 15.57
N SER A 311 -12.86 18.56 14.93
CA SER A 311 -12.15 17.94 13.82
C SER A 311 -11.96 18.85 12.59
N PHE A 312 -10.79 18.75 11.95
CA PHE A 312 -10.48 19.30 10.63
C PHE A 312 -11.44 18.75 9.55
N ALA A 313 -12.07 17.60 9.78
CA ALA A 313 -13.10 17.04 8.90
C ALA A 313 -14.30 17.98 8.75
N VAL A 314 -14.59 18.83 9.74
CA VAL A 314 -15.64 19.88 9.64
C VAL A 314 -15.20 21.03 8.74
N MET A 315 -13.92 21.43 8.82
CA MET A 315 -13.37 22.57 8.09
C MET A 315 -13.20 22.24 6.59
N LEU A 316 -12.88 20.99 6.28
CA LEU A 316 -12.59 20.53 4.91
C LEU A 316 -13.75 20.78 3.92
N PRO A 317 -15.02 20.40 4.20
CA PRO A 317 -16.15 20.73 3.33
C PRO A 317 -16.38 22.23 3.14
N LEU A 318 -16.23 23.03 4.20
CA LEU A 318 -16.39 24.49 4.12
C LEU A 318 -15.32 25.10 3.21
N LEU A 319 -14.07 24.64 3.32
CA LEU A 319 -12.99 25.10 2.45
C LEU A 319 -13.22 24.69 0.99
N LYS A 320 -13.65 23.46 0.73
CA LYS A 320 -14.00 23.00 -0.63
C LYS A 320 -15.10 23.85 -1.25
N GLU A 321 -16.17 24.11 -0.50
CA GLU A 321 -17.28 24.93 -0.96
C GLU A 321 -16.82 26.37 -1.25
N LEU A 322 -16.01 26.96 -0.36
CA LEU A 322 -15.44 28.29 -0.58
C LEU A 322 -14.59 28.36 -1.85
N GLN A 323 -13.74 27.36 -2.09
CA GLN A 323 -12.92 27.32 -3.30
C GLN A 323 -13.80 27.23 -4.56
N LEU A 324 -14.79 26.35 -4.58
CA LEU A 324 -15.73 26.21 -5.71
C LEU A 324 -16.47 27.53 -6.00
N GLN A 325 -16.92 28.22 -4.96
CA GLN A 325 -17.68 29.46 -5.13
C GLN A 325 -16.81 30.67 -5.53
N LEU A 326 -15.50 30.64 -5.24
CA LEU A 326 -14.56 31.69 -5.62
C LEU A 326 -14.07 31.54 -7.06
N VAL A 327 -14.13 30.34 -7.65
CA VAL A 327 -13.84 30.12 -9.07
C VAL A 327 -14.85 30.92 -9.91
N GLY A 328 -14.40 32.06 -10.47
CA GLY A 328 -15.18 32.90 -11.38
C GLY A 328 -15.80 34.17 -10.77
N LYS A 329 -15.70 34.40 -9.45
CA LYS A 329 -16.21 35.62 -8.80
C LYS A 329 -15.07 36.55 -8.36
N LYS A 330 -14.99 37.74 -8.97
CA LYS A 330 -14.05 38.81 -8.54
C LYS A 330 -14.58 39.52 -7.29
N ARG A 331 -14.41 38.91 -6.12
CA ARG A 331 -14.61 39.58 -4.82
C ARG A 331 -13.26 39.72 -4.10
N ALA A 332 -12.50 40.74 -4.48
CA ALA A 332 -11.13 40.98 -3.98
C ALA A 332 -11.05 40.94 -2.44
N PHE A 333 -12.02 41.54 -1.74
CA PHE A 333 -12.03 41.57 -0.28
C PHE A 333 -12.08 40.17 0.38
N VAL A 334 -12.95 39.26 -0.11
CA VAL A 334 -13.07 37.91 0.47
C VAL A 334 -11.84 37.08 0.10
N ALA A 335 -11.28 37.28 -1.09
CA ALA A 335 -10.06 36.60 -1.52
C ALA A 335 -8.86 36.96 -0.63
N ASP A 336 -8.61 38.26 -0.38
CA ASP A 336 -7.51 38.73 0.46
C ASP A 336 -7.67 38.24 1.92
N ALA A 337 -8.90 38.31 2.43
CA ALA A 337 -9.22 37.86 3.79
C ALA A 337 -9.13 36.33 3.94
N LEU A 338 -9.44 35.58 2.88
CA LEU A 338 -9.26 34.13 2.82
C LEU A 338 -7.78 33.77 2.80
N GLU A 339 -6.94 34.44 2.02
CA GLU A 339 -5.50 34.15 1.99
C GLU A 339 -4.88 34.23 3.38
N LEU A 340 -5.20 35.27 4.16
CA LEU A 340 -4.72 35.40 5.54
C LEU A 340 -5.22 34.27 6.45
N LEU A 341 -6.48 33.87 6.29
CA LEU A 341 -7.07 32.74 7.01
C LEU A 341 -6.37 31.42 6.65
N LEU A 342 -6.11 31.17 5.37
CA LEU A 342 -5.44 29.95 4.90
C LEU A 342 -4.00 29.88 5.40
N ARG A 343 -3.28 31.00 5.46
CA ARG A 343 -1.95 31.05 6.11
C ARG A 343 -2.03 30.67 7.58
N GLY A 344 -2.93 31.30 8.34
CA GLY A 344 -3.11 30.99 9.76
C GLY A 344 -3.54 29.54 10.03
N LEU A 345 -4.42 28.99 9.19
CA LEU A 345 -4.84 27.60 9.25
C LEU A 345 -3.69 26.64 8.91
N SER A 346 -2.92 26.94 7.86
CA SER A 346 -1.72 26.17 7.50
C SER A 346 -0.70 26.16 8.62
N ASP A 347 -0.41 27.32 9.21
CA ASP A 347 0.54 27.44 10.32
C ASP A 347 0.07 26.64 11.54
N HIS A 348 -1.23 26.67 11.85
CA HIS A 348 -1.79 25.86 12.92
C HIS A 348 -1.68 24.35 12.64
N ILE A 349 -2.01 23.91 11.43
CA ILE A 349 -1.85 22.49 11.03
C ILE A 349 -0.37 22.10 11.16
N ASN A 350 0.57 22.95 10.73
CA ASN A 350 2.00 22.68 10.86
C ASN A 350 2.44 22.52 12.32
N VAL A 351 1.90 23.31 13.25
CA VAL A 351 2.16 23.15 14.69
C VAL A 351 1.65 21.79 15.21
N GLN A 352 0.49 21.34 14.72
CA GLN A 352 -0.07 20.03 15.08
C GLN A 352 0.75 18.87 14.48
N LEU A 353 1.16 18.98 13.21
CA LEU A 353 2.01 18.00 12.54
C LEU A 353 3.43 17.96 13.11
N ALA A 354 3.94 19.09 13.61
CA ALA A 354 5.22 19.15 14.34
C ALA A 354 5.18 18.39 15.68
N ASN A 355 3.99 17.98 16.13
CA ASN A 355 3.74 17.15 17.31
C ASN A 355 2.84 15.94 16.93
N LEU A 356 3.05 15.35 15.75
CA LEU A 356 2.17 14.31 15.18
C LEU A 356 1.87 13.18 16.17
N HIS A 357 2.90 12.63 16.81
CA HIS A 357 2.77 11.49 17.74
C HIS A 357 1.96 11.81 19.01
N ASP A 358 1.94 13.07 19.45
CA ASP A 358 1.20 13.49 20.64
C ASP A 358 -0.24 13.91 20.33
N GLN A 359 -0.49 14.37 19.10
CA GLN A 359 -1.78 14.90 18.66
C GLN A 359 -2.63 13.87 17.91
N PHE A 360 -2.00 12.94 17.18
CA PHE A 360 -2.65 12.00 16.28
C PHE A 360 -2.28 10.55 16.61
N TYR A 361 -3.05 9.96 17.51
CA TYR A 361 -2.93 8.54 17.84
C TYR A 361 -3.50 7.66 16.72
N LEU A 362 -2.63 7.18 15.82
CA LEU A 362 -3.00 6.39 14.63
C LEU A 362 -3.67 5.04 14.94
N GLN A 363 -3.81 4.67 16.22
CA GLN A 363 -4.56 3.50 16.66
C GLN A 363 -6.08 3.76 16.66
N TYR A 364 -6.51 5.02 16.71
CA TYR A 364 -7.91 5.40 16.73
C TYR A 364 -8.34 5.97 15.39
N GLU A 365 -9.40 5.39 14.80
CA GLU A 365 -9.95 5.78 13.50
C GLU A 365 -10.28 7.28 13.41
N ARG A 366 -10.72 7.86 14.52
CA ARG A 366 -11.01 9.29 14.63
C ARG A 366 -9.78 10.17 14.37
N HIS A 367 -8.62 9.84 14.95
CA HIS A 367 -7.39 10.60 14.73
C HIS A 367 -6.88 10.39 13.30
N VAL A 368 -7.08 9.21 12.73
CA VAL A 368 -6.79 8.93 11.31
C VAL A 368 -7.64 9.80 10.39
N MET A 369 -8.93 9.96 10.67
CA MET A 369 -9.81 10.88 9.94
C MET A 369 -9.39 12.34 10.11
N ASP A 370 -9.06 12.77 11.32
CA ASP A 370 -8.66 14.15 11.61
C ASP A 370 -7.35 14.51 10.88
N LEU A 371 -6.35 13.62 10.95
CA LEU A 371 -5.09 13.76 10.22
C LEU A 371 -5.34 13.78 8.71
N SER A 372 -6.13 12.85 8.19
CA SER A 372 -6.48 12.80 6.77
C SER A 372 -7.14 14.10 6.29
N ALA A 373 -8.01 14.69 7.11
CA ALA A 373 -8.64 15.97 6.82
C ALA A 373 -7.65 17.14 6.89
N ALA A 374 -6.76 17.17 7.89
CA ALA A 374 -5.69 18.16 8.00
C ALA A 374 -4.77 18.17 6.76
N LEU A 375 -4.30 16.98 6.35
CA LEU A 375 -3.47 16.80 5.16
C LEU A 375 -4.22 17.21 3.88
N SER A 376 -5.53 16.89 3.80
CA SER A 376 -6.38 17.30 2.67
C SER A 376 -6.53 18.82 2.61
N ILE A 377 -6.68 19.49 3.76
CA ILE A 377 -6.72 20.95 3.85
C ILE A 377 -5.40 21.54 3.35
N CYS A 378 -4.24 21.01 3.75
CA CYS A 378 -2.94 21.46 3.21
C CYS A 378 -2.88 21.32 1.68
N GLY A 379 -3.35 20.19 1.14
CA GLY A 379 -3.44 19.98 -0.31
C GLY A 379 -4.33 21.01 -1.00
N LEU A 380 -5.52 21.30 -0.45
CA LEU A 380 -6.42 22.32 -0.98
C LEU A 380 -5.82 23.73 -0.89
N ILE A 381 -5.16 24.06 0.21
CA ILE A 381 -4.48 25.35 0.38
C ILE A 381 -3.39 25.51 -0.69
N GLN A 382 -2.60 24.46 -0.94
CA GLN A 382 -1.55 24.47 -1.97
C GLN A 382 -2.12 24.76 -3.37
N LEU A 383 -3.28 24.19 -3.71
CA LEU A 383 -3.94 24.41 -5.00
C LEU A 383 -4.38 25.87 -5.22
N THR A 384 -4.49 26.68 -4.17
CA THR A 384 -4.75 28.12 -4.31
C THR A 384 -3.53 28.89 -4.83
N GLY A 385 -2.33 28.32 -4.77
CA GLY A 385 -1.09 28.90 -5.28
C GLY A 385 -0.44 29.96 -4.38
N HIS A 386 -1.10 30.41 -3.32
CA HIS A 386 -0.61 31.49 -2.45
C HIS A 386 0.25 31.03 -1.28
N VAL A 387 0.07 29.78 -0.83
CA VAL A 387 0.70 29.25 0.38
C VAL A 387 1.27 27.87 0.08
N ARG A 388 2.56 27.66 0.38
CA ARG A 388 3.23 26.36 0.23
C ARG A 388 2.91 25.43 1.41
N ALA A 389 1.63 25.15 1.61
CA ALA A 389 1.14 24.44 2.79
C ALA A 389 1.63 23.00 2.85
N VAL A 390 1.73 22.29 1.71
CA VAL A 390 2.21 20.89 1.70
C VAL A 390 3.70 20.83 2.01
N ASP A 391 4.52 21.71 1.42
CA ASP A 391 5.96 21.73 1.71
C ASP A 391 6.25 22.10 3.16
N SER A 392 5.54 23.11 3.68
CA SER A 392 5.69 23.48 5.09
C SER A 392 5.21 22.37 6.05
N ALA A 393 4.21 21.58 5.66
CA ALA A 393 3.76 20.43 6.43
C ALA A 393 4.80 19.30 6.40
N ARG A 394 5.45 19.04 5.26
CA ARG A 394 6.58 18.10 5.16
C ARG A 394 7.72 18.51 6.12
N ASP A 395 8.08 19.78 6.15
CA ASP A 395 9.13 20.27 7.05
C ASP A 395 8.74 20.16 8.53
N ALA A 396 7.46 20.33 8.85
CA ALA A 396 6.95 20.12 10.21
C ALA A 396 7.03 18.64 10.62
N LEU A 397 6.67 17.72 9.72
CA LEU A 397 6.75 16.28 9.95
C LEU A 397 8.19 15.81 10.16
N ARG A 398 9.14 16.29 9.34
CA ARG A 398 10.57 15.99 9.51
C ARG A 398 11.07 16.39 10.90
N LYS A 399 10.76 17.62 11.33
CA LYS A 399 11.10 18.11 12.67
C LYS A 399 10.42 17.32 13.80
N ASN A 400 9.24 16.78 13.56
CA ASN A 400 8.57 15.93 14.52
C ASN A 400 9.28 14.58 14.66
N GLU A 401 9.64 13.97 13.53
CA GLU A 401 10.36 12.70 13.51
C GLU A 401 11.73 12.80 14.17
N ASP A 402 12.49 13.88 13.94
CA ASP A 402 13.75 14.11 14.64
C ASP A 402 13.60 14.01 16.17
N ARG A 403 12.56 14.65 16.72
CA ARG A 403 12.28 14.64 18.16
C ARG A 403 11.76 13.30 18.65
N TRP A 404 10.92 12.65 17.85
CA TRP A 404 10.33 11.37 18.22
C TRP A 404 11.38 10.25 18.19
N TYR A 405 12.23 10.21 17.18
CA TYR A 405 13.35 9.28 17.13
C TYR A 405 14.34 9.52 18.27
N ALA A 406 14.64 10.78 18.58
CA ALA A 406 15.46 11.12 19.76
C ALA A 406 14.83 10.56 21.06
N SER A 407 13.52 10.77 21.27
CA SER A 407 12.85 10.27 22.49
C SER A 407 12.76 8.75 22.58
N LEU A 408 12.68 8.05 21.45
CA LEU A 408 12.76 6.58 21.41
C LEU A 408 14.12 6.05 21.83
N SER A 409 15.18 6.86 21.69
CA SER A 409 16.55 6.51 22.09
C SER A 409 16.99 7.04 23.46
N GLU A 410 16.21 7.90 24.12
CA GLU A 410 16.58 8.51 25.41
C GLU A 410 16.84 7.48 26.52
N ASP A 411 16.06 6.41 26.55
CA ASP A 411 16.18 5.33 27.54
C ASP A 411 17.20 4.26 27.15
N TRP A 412 17.92 4.45 26.04
CA TRP A 412 18.87 3.46 25.57
C TRP A 412 20.21 3.60 26.32
N ASP A 413 20.45 2.72 27.28
CA ASP A 413 21.73 2.59 27.98
C ASP A 413 22.80 1.89 27.12
N GLU A 414 24.05 1.86 27.61
CA GLU A 414 25.17 1.21 26.92
C GLU A 414 24.93 -0.30 26.68
N ASN A 415 24.06 -0.91 27.48
CA ASN A 415 23.70 -2.34 27.48
C ASN A 415 22.31 -2.61 26.90
N THR A 416 21.76 -1.69 26.11
CA THR A 416 20.38 -1.80 25.62
C THR A 416 20.18 -3.15 24.95
N ASP A 417 19.35 -4.00 25.58
CA ASP A 417 19.14 -5.36 25.14
C ASP A 417 18.48 -5.38 23.75
N LEU A 418 18.74 -6.44 22.99
CA LEU A 418 18.13 -6.73 21.69
C LEU A 418 16.60 -6.60 21.74
N VAL A 419 15.99 -6.93 22.89
CA VAL A 419 14.55 -6.78 23.14
C VAL A 419 14.08 -5.33 22.97
N ASN A 420 14.84 -4.36 23.51
CA ASN A 420 14.51 -2.94 23.42
C ASN A 420 14.69 -2.40 22.00
N LEU A 421 15.75 -2.83 21.30
CA LEU A 421 15.96 -2.51 19.89
C LEU A 421 14.80 -3.05 19.03
N ALA A 422 14.46 -4.33 19.18
CA ALA A 422 13.36 -4.97 18.45
C ALA A 422 12.00 -4.32 18.74
N SER A 423 11.73 -3.97 20.00
CA SER A 423 10.51 -3.25 20.39
C SER A 423 10.44 -1.86 19.73
N THR A 424 11.54 -1.11 19.74
CA THR A 424 11.61 0.23 19.16
C THR A 424 11.40 0.19 17.65
N LEU A 425 12.12 -0.69 16.94
CA LEU A 425 11.96 -0.85 15.49
C LEU A 425 10.54 -1.33 15.13
N THR A 426 9.91 -2.15 15.97
CA THR A 426 8.51 -2.56 15.80
C THR A 426 7.56 -1.37 15.93
N LYS A 427 7.75 -0.50 16.93
CA LYS A 427 6.95 0.73 17.09
C LYS A 427 7.09 1.66 15.88
N ILE A 428 8.32 1.86 15.40
CA ILE A 428 8.61 2.69 14.21
C ILE A 428 7.90 2.09 12.99
N ARG A 429 8.05 0.78 12.77
CA ARG A 429 7.42 0.08 11.64
C ARG A 429 5.91 0.25 11.66
N ASP A 430 5.27 -0.08 12.78
CA ASP A 430 3.82 -0.07 12.89
C ASP A 430 3.25 1.34 12.68
N HIS A 431 3.97 2.37 13.14
CA HIS A 431 3.63 3.76 12.85
C HIS A 431 3.78 4.07 11.36
N GLN A 432 4.93 3.77 10.76
CA GLN A 432 5.19 4.07 9.34
C GLN A 432 4.20 3.38 8.42
N THR A 433 3.85 2.12 8.66
CA THR A 433 2.85 1.40 7.85
C THR A 433 1.50 2.12 7.88
N LYS A 434 1.00 2.47 9.07
CA LYS A 434 -0.29 3.17 9.21
C LYS A 434 -0.26 4.58 8.62
N ALA A 435 0.82 5.32 8.87
CA ALA A 435 0.98 6.66 8.31
C ALA A 435 1.05 6.60 6.77
N ASN A 436 1.78 5.64 6.20
CA ASN A 436 1.89 5.46 4.75
C ASN A 436 0.53 5.30 4.07
N GLU A 437 -0.39 4.51 4.65
CA GLU A 437 -1.74 4.36 4.10
C GLU A 437 -2.49 5.70 4.00
N ILE A 438 -2.37 6.54 5.02
CA ILE A 438 -3.02 7.85 5.08
C ILE A 438 -2.40 8.80 4.06
N PHE A 439 -1.08 8.92 4.05
CA PHE A 439 -0.35 9.86 3.19
C PHE A 439 -0.46 9.45 1.72
N LEU A 440 -0.40 8.15 1.41
CA LEU A 440 -0.57 7.66 0.05
C LEU A 440 -1.97 7.99 -0.47
N ARG A 441 -3.00 7.83 0.37
CA ARG A 441 -4.39 8.17 0.01
C ARG A 441 -4.60 9.67 -0.23
N VAL A 442 -3.96 10.54 0.56
CA VAL A 442 -4.26 11.99 0.54
C VAL A 442 -3.31 12.78 -0.36
N TRP A 443 -2.02 12.46 -0.36
CA TRP A 443 -0.97 13.17 -1.10
C TRP A 443 -0.34 12.35 -2.23
N ASN A 444 -0.72 11.08 -2.40
CA ASN A 444 -0.11 10.17 -3.38
C ASN A 444 1.43 10.02 -3.19
N GLU A 445 1.86 10.12 -1.94
CA GLU A 445 3.24 9.99 -1.48
C GLU A 445 3.25 9.20 -0.17
N THR A 446 4.26 8.36 0.06
CA THR A 446 4.39 7.62 1.32
C THR A 446 4.97 8.53 2.40
N TYR A 447 4.47 8.38 3.63
CA TYR A 447 5.03 9.04 4.80
C TYR A 447 6.52 8.72 4.98
N THR A 448 6.90 7.45 4.79
CA THR A 448 8.30 7.00 4.82
C THR A 448 9.17 7.82 3.87
N ASN A 449 8.70 8.15 2.65
CA ASN A 449 9.48 8.97 1.71
C ASN A 449 9.70 10.40 2.20
N ILE A 450 8.78 10.95 2.99
CA ILE A 450 8.87 12.32 3.54
C ILE A 450 9.95 12.38 4.62
N VAL A 451 10.09 11.32 5.42
CA VAL A 451 10.88 11.27 6.65
C VAL A 451 12.08 10.32 6.59
N ILE A 452 12.41 9.80 5.40
CA ILE A 452 13.43 8.76 5.24
C ILE A 452 14.80 9.19 5.74
N ASN A 453 15.16 10.47 5.55
CA ASN A 453 16.44 11.00 5.99
C ASN A 453 16.51 11.05 7.52
N GLN A 454 15.42 11.37 8.20
CA GLN A 454 15.37 11.37 9.66
C GLN A 454 15.50 9.95 10.23
N LEU A 455 14.90 8.97 9.54
CA LEU A 455 15.11 7.57 9.89
C LEU A 455 16.56 7.15 9.64
N ASP A 456 17.17 7.59 8.55
CA ASP A 456 18.58 7.31 8.24
C ASP A 456 19.51 7.89 9.31
N ASP A 457 19.32 9.16 9.67
CA ASP A 457 20.06 9.84 10.74
C ASP A 457 19.91 9.08 12.08
N PHE A 458 18.69 8.66 12.44
CA PHE A 458 18.46 7.84 13.62
C PHE A 458 19.26 6.53 13.60
N PHE A 459 19.31 5.84 12.45
CA PHE A 459 20.08 4.62 12.28
C PHE A 459 21.59 4.87 12.41
N VAL A 460 22.09 5.93 11.78
CA VAL A 460 23.51 6.29 11.78
C VAL A 460 23.97 6.74 13.18
N GLU A 461 23.15 7.49 13.90
CA GLU A 461 23.51 8.04 15.22
C GLU A 461 23.33 7.02 16.35
N ASN A 462 22.33 6.15 16.26
CA ASN A 462 21.95 5.30 17.41
C ASN A 462 22.18 3.81 17.20
N ILE A 463 21.95 3.29 15.99
CA ILE A 463 22.04 1.84 15.71
C ILE A 463 23.44 1.47 15.25
N ARG A 464 24.01 2.20 14.29
CA ARG A 464 25.34 1.92 13.75
C ARG A 464 26.44 1.87 14.82
N PRO A 465 26.57 2.82 15.76
CA PRO A 465 27.61 2.76 16.79
C PRO A 465 27.49 1.54 17.71
N ARG A 466 26.28 0.98 17.85
CA ARG A 466 26.05 -0.26 18.62
C ARG A 466 26.46 -1.48 17.84
N VAL A 467 26.12 -1.54 16.56
CA VAL A 467 26.58 -2.59 15.66
C VAL A 467 28.11 -2.59 15.64
N GLU A 468 28.75 -1.44 15.50
CA GLU A 468 30.21 -1.32 15.48
C GLU A 468 30.86 -1.77 16.81
N ARG A 469 30.25 -1.45 17.96
CA ARG A 469 30.69 -1.98 19.27
C ARG A 469 30.53 -3.49 19.37
N LEU A 470 29.38 -4.01 19.00
CA LEU A 470 29.10 -5.45 19.00
C LEU A 470 30.05 -6.21 18.08
N VAL A 471 30.39 -5.63 16.93
CA VAL A 471 31.42 -6.14 16.01
C VAL A 471 32.80 -6.16 16.67
N ALA A 472 33.17 -5.10 17.40
CA ALA A 472 34.42 -5.07 18.15
C ALA A 472 34.45 -6.13 19.27
N ASP A 473 33.32 -6.36 19.95
CA ASP A 473 33.17 -7.38 20.97
C ASP A 473 33.31 -8.79 20.36
N VAL A 474 32.68 -9.06 19.20
CA VAL A 474 32.87 -10.32 18.47
C VAL A 474 34.34 -10.55 18.11
N LYS A 475 35.06 -9.50 17.67
CA LYS A 475 36.47 -9.61 17.29
C LYS A 475 37.41 -9.87 18.48
N THR A 476 37.06 -9.37 19.66
CA THR A 476 37.87 -9.51 20.88
C THR A 476 37.44 -10.68 21.77
N ALA A 477 36.26 -11.24 21.57
CA ALA A 477 35.76 -12.36 22.33
C ALA A 477 36.54 -13.65 22.05
N HIS A 478 36.91 -14.34 23.12
CA HIS A 478 37.57 -15.65 23.06
C HIS A 478 36.99 -16.56 24.15
N GLY A 479 36.88 -17.86 23.86
CA GLY A 479 36.43 -18.87 24.82
C GLY A 479 34.91 -18.91 24.99
N LYS A 480 34.40 -19.24 26.19
CA LYS A 480 32.96 -19.51 26.41
C LYS A 480 32.03 -18.30 26.20
N ASN A 481 32.55 -17.07 26.25
CA ASN A 481 31.77 -15.85 26.00
C ASN A 481 31.63 -15.54 24.49
N GLU A 482 32.46 -16.15 23.64
CA GLU A 482 32.46 -15.93 22.19
C GLU A 482 31.12 -16.33 21.57
N ASP A 483 30.61 -17.53 21.89
CA ASP A 483 29.40 -18.06 21.29
C ASP A 483 28.17 -17.19 21.57
N GLN A 484 28.08 -16.63 22.78
CA GLN A 484 26.97 -15.76 23.17
C GLN A 484 27.03 -14.42 22.43
N VAL A 485 28.19 -13.78 22.38
CA VAL A 485 28.38 -12.50 21.67
C VAL A 485 28.14 -12.67 20.15
N VAL A 486 28.63 -13.77 19.57
CA VAL A 486 28.40 -14.12 18.16
C VAL A 486 26.91 -14.36 17.88
N ALA A 487 26.20 -15.08 18.75
CA ALA A 487 24.75 -15.28 18.62
C ALA A 487 23.98 -13.96 18.71
N THR A 488 24.28 -13.11 19.71
CA THR A 488 23.65 -11.79 19.85
C THR A 488 23.89 -10.90 18.63
N SER A 489 25.09 -10.94 18.03
CA SER A 489 25.38 -10.19 16.80
C SER A 489 24.57 -10.67 15.59
N LYS A 490 24.36 -11.99 15.45
CA LYS A 490 23.48 -12.56 14.42
C LYS A 490 22.03 -12.11 14.64
N ASP A 491 21.53 -12.21 15.86
CA ASP A 491 20.13 -11.86 16.15
C ASP A 491 19.88 -10.35 15.94
N THR A 492 20.87 -9.51 16.30
CA THR A 492 20.84 -8.07 16.00
C THR A 492 20.78 -7.80 14.50
N PHE A 493 21.58 -8.50 13.70
CA PHE A 493 21.52 -8.42 12.24
C PHE A 493 20.12 -8.79 11.72
N THR A 494 19.54 -9.88 12.20
CA THR A 494 18.21 -10.34 11.77
C THR A 494 17.13 -9.30 12.10
N VAL A 495 17.15 -8.72 13.29
CA VAL A 495 16.19 -7.67 13.70
C VAL A 495 16.30 -6.44 12.79
N VAL A 496 17.52 -5.96 12.54
CA VAL A 496 17.77 -4.80 11.66
C VAL A 496 17.38 -5.10 10.22
N SER A 497 17.83 -6.23 9.67
CA SER A 497 17.55 -6.65 8.29
C SER A 497 16.05 -6.81 8.03
N ASN A 498 15.32 -7.44 8.96
CA ASN A 498 13.88 -7.65 8.81
C ASN A 498 13.10 -6.33 8.82
N PHE A 499 13.49 -5.38 9.67
CA PHE A 499 12.90 -4.04 9.67
C PHE A 499 13.16 -3.33 8.33
N LEU A 500 14.41 -3.28 7.90
CA LEU A 500 14.82 -2.56 6.69
C LEU A 500 14.19 -3.17 5.42
N ARG A 501 14.08 -4.50 5.33
CA ARG A 501 13.40 -5.20 4.22
C ARG A 501 11.93 -4.79 4.07
N GLN A 502 11.28 -4.38 5.16
CA GLN A 502 9.87 -3.94 5.16
C GLN A 502 9.73 -2.44 4.90
N ILE A 503 10.68 -1.62 5.34
CA ILE A 503 10.60 -0.16 5.26
C ILE A 503 11.19 0.41 3.96
N ILE A 504 12.36 -0.08 3.52
CA ILE A 504 13.05 0.43 2.33
C ILE A 504 12.16 0.40 1.07
N PRO A 505 11.37 -0.67 0.79
CA PRO A 505 10.49 -0.68 -0.39
C PRO A 505 9.38 0.39 -0.37
N LEU A 506 9.12 1.01 0.78
CA LEU A 506 8.10 2.05 0.94
C LEU A 506 8.66 3.45 0.57
N ALA A 507 9.98 3.61 0.45
CA ALA A 507 10.64 4.84 0.01
C ALA A 507 10.91 4.80 -1.49
N LYS A 508 10.61 5.90 -2.22
CA LYS A 508 10.87 6.00 -3.66
C LYS A 508 12.31 6.43 -3.97
N ASN A 509 12.91 7.24 -3.10
CA ASN A 509 14.28 7.76 -3.25
C ASN A 509 15.18 7.13 -2.18
N ASN A 510 15.51 5.85 -2.34
CA ASN A 510 16.26 5.10 -1.34
C ASN A 510 17.73 4.86 -1.71
N GLU A 511 18.21 5.21 -2.91
CA GLU A 511 19.54 4.80 -3.35
C GLU A 511 20.70 5.42 -2.54
N ASP A 512 20.48 6.59 -1.92
CA ASP A 512 21.53 7.37 -1.24
C ASP A 512 21.54 7.27 0.30
N VAL A 513 20.66 6.47 0.93
CA VAL A 513 20.59 6.39 2.41
C VAL A 513 21.64 5.44 2.98
N GLU A 514 22.30 5.84 4.07
CA GLU A 514 23.40 5.06 4.69
C GLU A 514 22.90 3.77 5.33
N MET A 515 21.67 3.71 5.82
CA MET A 515 21.07 2.52 6.41
C MET A 515 20.91 1.36 5.42
N ASN A 516 20.94 1.62 4.10
CA ASN A 516 20.99 0.54 3.11
C ASN A 516 22.31 -0.25 3.15
N LYS A 517 23.37 0.39 3.65
CA LYS A 517 24.70 -0.21 3.84
C LYS A 517 24.81 -0.93 5.18
N TYR A 518 23.70 -1.21 5.88
CA TYR A 518 23.71 -1.88 7.19
C TYR A 518 24.54 -3.17 7.22
N ARG A 519 24.59 -3.91 6.11
CA ARG A 519 25.40 -5.12 5.97
C ARG A 519 26.89 -4.81 6.21
N GLU A 520 27.40 -3.73 5.64
CA GLU A 520 28.80 -3.31 5.77
C GLU A 520 29.20 -3.00 7.21
N TRP A 521 28.25 -2.54 8.05
CA TRP A 521 28.51 -2.24 9.45
C TRP A 521 28.89 -3.48 10.27
N PHE A 522 28.37 -4.66 9.91
CA PHE A 522 28.74 -5.92 10.57
C PHE A 522 30.09 -6.44 10.06
N GLY A 523 30.39 -6.23 8.78
CA GLY A 523 31.63 -6.67 8.16
C GLY A 523 31.71 -8.18 7.92
N VAL A 524 32.53 -8.55 6.94
CA VAL A 524 32.71 -9.94 6.47
C VAL A 524 33.32 -10.85 7.55
N GLU A 525 34.19 -10.31 8.41
CA GLU A 525 34.85 -11.05 9.50
C GLU A 525 33.87 -11.56 10.57
N VAL A 526 32.78 -10.83 10.84
CA VAL A 526 31.76 -11.26 11.80
C VAL A 526 30.87 -12.34 11.17
N VAL A 527 30.58 -12.24 9.87
CA VAL A 527 29.86 -13.28 9.12
C VAL A 527 30.63 -14.60 9.13
N GLU A 528 31.96 -14.56 9.00
CA GLU A 528 32.82 -15.73 9.17
C GLU A 528 32.60 -16.40 10.53
N ARG A 529 32.54 -15.62 11.61
CA ARG A 529 32.28 -16.12 12.97
C ARG A 529 30.88 -16.73 13.10
N TRP A 530 29.87 -16.18 12.44
CA TRP A 530 28.53 -16.78 12.38
C TRP A 530 28.55 -18.16 11.75
N PHE A 531 29.23 -18.30 10.60
CA PHE A 531 29.38 -19.60 9.93
C PHE A 531 30.26 -20.57 10.72
N CYS A 532 31.28 -20.09 11.42
CA CYS A 532 32.07 -20.91 12.35
C CYS A 532 31.22 -21.45 13.49
N LEU A 533 30.37 -20.62 14.11
CA LEU A 533 29.46 -21.04 15.18
C LEU A 533 28.41 -22.04 14.66
N ALA A 534 27.75 -21.71 13.55
CA ALA A 534 26.81 -22.62 12.87
C ALA A 534 27.47 -23.96 12.53
N SER A 535 28.74 -23.93 12.14
CA SER A 535 29.50 -25.14 11.80
C SER A 535 29.81 -26.05 12.98
N ARG A 536 29.75 -25.57 14.23
CA ARG A 536 30.02 -26.40 15.43
C ARG A 536 28.87 -27.35 15.74
N ALA A 537 27.63 -27.01 15.37
CA ALA A 537 26.49 -27.95 15.48
C ALA A 537 26.71 -29.24 14.67
N ASN A 538 27.58 -29.16 13.65
CA ASN A 538 27.90 -30.28 12.75
C ASN A 538 28.85 -31.31 13.37
N HIS A 539 29.36 -31.11 14.59
CA HIS A 539 30.05 -32.18 15.34
C HIS A 539 29.14 -33.39 15.59
N SER A 540 27.83 -33.21 15.51
CA SER A 540 26.82 -34.28 15.60
C SER A 540 26.85 -35.27 14.43
N VAL A 541 27.42 -34.88 13.28
CA VAL A 541 27.48 -35.72 12.06
C VAL A 541 28.15 -37.07 12.31
N LEU A 542 29.26 -37.08 13.06
CA LEU A 542 29.94 -38.33 13.43
C LEU A 542 29.08 -39.20 14.33
N GLY A 543 28.29 -38.59 15.22
CA GLY A 543 27.32 -39.29 16.06
C GLY A 543 26.20 -39.94 15.24
N PHE A 544 25.67 -39.21 14.25
CA PHE A 544 24.63 -39.74 13.35
C PHE A 544 25.12 -40.97 12.59
N VAL A 545 26.35 -40.93 12.05
CA VAL A 545 26.95 -42.07 11.36
C VAL A 545 27.25 -43.21 12.34
N ALA A 546 27.69 -42.92 13.57
CA ALA A 546 27.95 -43.95 14.56
C ALA A 546 26.68 -44.74 14.97
N GLU A 547 25.58 -44.02 15.19
CA GLU A 547 24.27 -44.57 15.62
C GLU A 547 23.54 -45.38 14.52
N ASP A 548 23.82 -45.10 13.25
CA ASP A 548 23.02 -45.62 12.13
C ASP A 548 23.53 -46.95 11.57
N ASP A 549 22.68 -47.98 11.51
CA ASP A 549 23.06 -49.33 11.05
C ASP A 549 23.23 -49.45 9.51
N LEU A 550 23.28 -48.33 8.78
CA LEU A 550 23.32 -48.26 7.31
C LEU A 550 22.19 -49.06 6.67
N LEU A 551 20.98 -48.89 7.20
CA LEU A 551 19.76 -49.47 6.66
C LEU A 551 19.02 -48.43 5.80
N PRO A 552 18.40 -48.85 4.69
CA PRO A 552 17.61 -47.93 3.89
C PRO A 552 16.42 -47.45 4.71
N MET A 553 16.05 -46.17 4.59
CA MET A 553 14.92 -45.60 5.33
C MET A 553 13.59 -46.30 5.01
N ASN A 554 13.37 -46.67 3.74
CA ASN A 554 12.24 -47.49 3.31
C ASN A 554 12.48 -48.07 1.89
N VAL A 555 11.46 -48.74 1.32
CA VAL A 555 11.56 -49.38 -0.01
C VAL A 555 11.82 -48.39 -1.15
N ASN A 556 11.36 -47.14 -1.01
CA ASN A 556 11.50 -46.09 -2.03
C ASN A 556 12.69 -45.16 -1.78
N VAL A 557 13.17 -45.08 -0.54
CA VAL A 557 14.25 -44.20 -0.10
C VAL A 557 15.42 -45.08 0.34
N LYS A 558 16.40 -45.20 -0.55
CA LYS A 558 17.47 -46.20 -0.45
C LYS A 558 18.73 -45.69 0.25
N TYR A 559 18.75 -44.43 0.65
CA TYR A 559 19.76 -43.87 1.55
C TYR A 559 19.38 -44.09 3.02
N SER A 560 20.35 -43.87 3.91
CA SER A 560 20.27 -44.14 5.34
C SER A 560 19.68 -42.98 6.14
N SER A 561 19.38 -43.26 7.41
CA SER A 561 18.92 -42.24 8.35
C SER A 561 20.01 -41.23 8.71
N SER A 562 21.29 -41.62 8.67
CA SER A 562 22.41 -40.72 8.99
C SER A 562 22.62 -39.65 7.91
N PHE A 563 22.37 -39.96 6.64
CA PHE A 563 22.37 -38.97 5.55
C PHE A 563 21.30 -37.91 5.80
N ALA A 564 20.05 -38.32 6.02
CA ALA A 564 18.92 -37.41 6.22
C ALA A 564 19.19 -36.45 7.40
N ARG A 565 19.58 -36.98 8.57
CA ARG A 565 19.90 -36.17 9.76
C ARG A 565 21.07 -35.21 9.51
N THR A 566 22.06 -35.61 8.71
CA THR A 566 23.19 -34.75 8.35
C THR A 566 22.74 -33.58 7.46
N VAL A 567 21.92 -33.84 6.44
CA VAL A 567 21.37 -32.81 5.57
C VAL A 567 20.46 -31.86 6.35
N ASP A 568 19.62 -32.37 7.23
CA ASP A 568 18.75 -31.55 8.10
C ASP A 568 19.58 -30.62 8.98
N ALA A 569 20.64 -31.14 9.62
CA ALA A 569 21.54 -30.32 10.45
C ALA A 569 22.25 -29.22 9.64
N ILE A 570 22.67 -29.50 8.40
CA ILE A 570 23.26 -28.48 7.50
C ILE A 570 22.22 -27.44 7.12
N ASN A 571 20.99 -27.86 6.79
CA ASN A 571 19.91 -26.96 6.40
C ASN A 571 19.51 -26.02 7.55
N GLU A 572 19.32 -26.55 8.75
CA GLU A 572 18.88 -25.81 9.93
C GLU A 572 19.93 -24.80 10.41
N ASN A 573 21.22 -25.14 10.36
CA ASN A 573 22.27 -24.29 10.95
C ASN A 573 22.99 -23.41 9.93
N VAL A 574 23.27 -23.93 8.73
CA VAL A 574 24.16 -23.30 7.76
C VAL A 574 23.39 -22.68 6.59
N VAL A 575 22.48 -23.44 5.96
CA VAL A 575 21.68 -22.92 4.83
C VAL A 575 20.70 -21.85 5.28
N SER A 576 20.04 -22.05 6.42
CA SER A 576 19.12 -21.05 6.98
C SER A 576 19.82 -19.71 7.23
N LEU A 577 21.06 -19.72 7.73
CA LEU A 577 21.88 -18.54 7.95
C LEU A 577 22.20 -17.85 6.62
N TRP A 578 22.65 -18.60 5.61
CA TRP A 578 22.93 -18.05 4.28
C TRP A 578 21.71 -17.33 3.67
N LEU A 579 20.53 -17.97 3.72
CA LEU A 579 19.30 -17.38 3.21
C LEU A 579 18.85 -16.14 3.99
N GLN A 580 19.07 -16.12 5.31
CA GLN A 580 18.75 -14.96 6.16
C GLN A 580 19.65 -13.75 5.89
N LEU A 581 20.92 -14.00 5.58
CA LEU A 581 21.90 -12.93 5.29
C LEU A 581 21.52 -12.14 4.04
N ASP A 582 21.03 -12.83 3.00
CA ASP A 582 20.72 -12.23 1.71
C ASP A 582 21.86 -11.29 1.25
N TRP A 583 23.10 -11.77 1.42
CA TRP A 583 24.32 -10.99 1.24
C TRP A 583 25.22 -11.66 0.20
N PRO A 584 25.00 -11.37 -1.09
CA PRO A 584 25.67 -12.06 -2.19
C PRO A 584 27.08 -11.49 -2.38
N VAL A 585 27.94 -11.64 -1.39
CA VAL A 585 29.37 -11.28 -1.44
C VAL A 585 30.21 -12.55 -1.50
N GLN A 586 31.26 -12.53 -2.33
CA GLN A 586 32.11 -13.68 -2.64
C GLN A 586 32.71 -14.33 -1.37
N GLU A 587 33.14 -13.51 -0.42
CA GLU A 587 33.73 -13.94 0.85
C GLU A 587 32.68 -14.62 1.75
N CYS A 588 31.48 -14.04 1.85
CA CYS A 588 30.37 -14.65 2.61
C CYS A 588 29.96 -16.01 2.01
N ALA A 589 29.84 -16.08 0.68
CA ALA A 589 29.55 -17.34 -0.02
C ALA A 589 30.65 -18.38 0.19
N SER A 590 31.91 -17.94 0.28
CA SER A 590 33.04 -18.81 0.60
C SER A 590 32.92 -19.46 1.98
N PHE A 591 32.56 -18.69 3.02
CA PHE A 591 32.38 -19.24 4.38
C PHE A 591 31.21 -20.22 4.46
N PHE A 592 30.12 -19.91 3.74
CA PHE A 592 28.99 -20.82 3.59
C PHE A 592 29.41 -22.16 2.97
N ILE A 593 30.12 -22.13 1.84
CA ILE A 593 30.59 -23.34 1.15
C ILE A 593 31.57 -24.12 2.01
N GLU A 594 32.51 -23.46 2.68
CA GLU A 594 33.47 -24.13 3.57
C GLU A 594 32.77 -24.85 4.73
N SER A 595 31.70 -24.26 5.26
CA SER A 595 30.85 -24.88 6.28
C SER A 595 30.16 -26.14 5.76
N VAL A 596 29.53 -26.05 4.58
CA VAL A 596 28.88 -27.21 3.93
C VAL A 596 29.90 -28.30 3.59
N HIS A 597 31.04 -27.90 3.01
CA HIS A 597 32.12 -28.80 2.60
C HIS A 597 32.68 -29.58 3.78
N LYS A 598 32.97 -28.91 4.91
CA LYS A 598 33.47 -29.58 6.11
C LYS A 598 32.54 -30.69 6.59
N CYS A 599 31.23 -30.47 6.55
CA CYS A 599 30.23 -31.43 7.02
C CYS A 599 30.09 -32.62 6.08
N THR A 600 29.95 -32.35 4.79
CA THR A 600 29.78 -33.39 3.77
C THR A 600 31.04 -34.24 3.64
N TRP A 601 32.22 -33.63 3.81
CA TRP A 601 33.50 -34.35 3.86
C TRP A 601 33.63 -35.23 5.10
N LEU A 602 33.32 -34.71 6.30
CA LEU A 602 33.34 -35.50 7.54
C LEU A 602 32.35 -36.68 7.47
N TYR A 603 31.16 -36.45 6.93
CA TYR A 603 30.17 -37.50 6.67
C TYR A 603 30.74 -38.55 5.73
N ALA A 604 31.33 -38.14 4.60
CA ALA A 604 31.85 -39.04 3.59
C ALA A 604 32.96 -39.96 4.13
N ILE A 605 33.89 -39.40 4.91
CA ILE A 605 34.95 -40.18 5.56
C ILE A 605 34.38 -41.14 6.60
N ALA A 606 33.42 -40.69 7.41
CA ALA A 606 32.83 -41.53 8.44
C ALA A 606 32.10 -42.75 7.85
N ILE A 607 31.35 -42.56 6.75
CA ILE A 607 30.72 -43.65 6.00
C ILE A 607 31.76 -44.60 5.42
N GLN A 608 32.82 -44.07 4.81
CA GLN A 608 33.91 -44.86 4.25
C GLN A 608 34.58 -45.76 5.31
N GLU A 609 34.93 -45.20 6.47
CA GLU A 609 35.58 -45.96 7.55
C GLU A 609 34.62 -46.97 8.19
N LYS A 610 33.33 -46.63 8.33
CA LYS A 610 32.32 -47.56 8.87
C LYS A 610 32.18 -48.82 8.00
N VAL A 611 32.24 -48.65 6.69
CA VAL A 611 32.20 -49.75 5.72
C VAL A 611 33.49 -50.58 5.72
N ARG A 612 34.65 -49.95 5.89
CA ARG A 612 35.98 -50.60 5.84
C ARG A 612 36.16 -51.69 6.91
N MET A 613 35.42 -51.59 8.02
CA MET A 613 35.54 -52.47 9.19
C MET A 613 34.76 -53.79 9.05
N GLU A 614 34.01 -54.02 7.96
CA GLU A 614 33.23 -55.25 7.75
C GLU A 614 33.95 -56.27 6.83
N PRO A 615 34.00 -57.56 7.20
CA PRO A 615 34.52 -58.60 6.32
C PRO A 615 33.54 -58.88 5.17
N VAL A 616 34.03 -58.81 3.93
CA VAL A 616 33.33 -59.28 2.73
C VAL A 616 33.00 -60.78 2.91
N HIS A 617 31.71 -61.13 3.00
CA HIS A 617 31.26 -62.51 3.25
C HIS A 617 31.60 -63.47 2.10
N GLU A 618 31.79 -64.75 2.44
CA GLU A 618 32.36 -65.85 1.64
C GLU A 618 31.56 -66.32 0.39
N MET A 619 30.52 -65.60 -0.06
CA MET A 619 29.58 -66.11 -1.07
C MET A 619 29.22 -65.10 -2.18
N GLY A 620 30.15 -64.24 -2.60
CA GLY A 620 29.99 -63.42 -3.82
C GLY A 620 28.76 -62.51 -3.88
N SER A 621 28.09 -62.26 -2.74
CA SER A 621 26.96 -61.34 -2.59
C SER A 621 27.41 -60.05 -1.91
N LEU A 622 26.98 -58.91 -2.43
CA LEU A 622 27.30 -57.62 -1.81
C LEU A 622 26.46 -57.42 -0.54
N PRO A 623 27.05 -57.05 0.60
CA PRO A 623 26.31 -56.55 1.76
C PRO A 623 25.34 -55.43 1.38
N ALA A 624 24.08 -55.53 1.82
CA ALA A 624 23.07 -54.48 1.58
C ALA A 624 23.50 -53.11 2.12
N ARG A 625 24.27 -53.09 3.22
CA ARG A 625 24.87 -51.89 3.82
C ARG A 625 25.84 -51.15 2.90
N LEU A 626 26.58 -51.86 2.05
CA LEU A 626 27.45 -51.25 1.04
C LEU A 626 26.62 -50.50 -0.01
N CYS A 627 25.50 -51.07 -0.43
CA CYS A 627 24.60 -50.39 -1.37
C CYS A 627 24.05 -49.09 -0.76
N VAL A 628 23.62 -49.14 0.51
CA VAL A 628 23.14 -47.94 1.22
C VAL A 628 24.24 -46.89 1.34
N ALA A 629 25.48 -47.28 1.70
CA ALA A 629 26.60 -46.35 1.77
C ALA A 629 26.91 -45.68 0.41
N ILE A 630 26.80 -46.42 -0.71
CA ILE A 630 26.98 -45.84 -2.05
C ILE A 630 25.84 -44.86 -2.39
N ASN A 631 24.60 -45.19 -2.01
CA ASN A 631 23.46 -44.27 -2.16
C ASN A 631 23.66 -43.00 -1.35
N ASP A 632 24.08 -43.10 -0.08
CA ASP A 632 24.33 -41.95 0.79
C ASP A 632 25.39 -40.99 0.23
N LEU A 633 26.51 -41.52 -0.24
CA LEU A 633 27.59 -40.71 -0.82
C LEU A 633 27.17 -40.11 -2.16
N THR A 634 26.36 -40.82 -2.95
CA THR A 634 25.79 -40.28 -4.19
C THR A 634 24.78 -39.17 -3.91
N ALA A 635 23.88 -39.37 -2.95
CA ALA A 635 22.92 -38.38 -2.50
C ALA A 635 23.62 -37.14 -1.90
N THR A 636 24.75 -37.31 -1.21
CA THR A 636 25.59 -36.21 -0.73
C THR A 636 26.15 -35.36 -1.88
N VAL A 637 26.63 -35.99 -2.96
CA VAL A 637 27.07 -35.28 -4.18
C VAL A 637 25.92 -34.53 -4.83
N THR A 638 24.76 -35.17 -4.97
CA THR A 638 23.54 -34.54 -5.52
C THR A 638 23.11 -33.34 -4.67
N TYR A 639 23.19 -33.44 -3.36
CA TYR A 639 22.88 -32.36 -2.44
C TYR A 639 23.81 -31.14 -2.62
N ILE A 640 25.14 -31.36 -2.71
CA ILE A 640 26.09 -30.25 -2.95
C ILE A 640 25.83 -29.60 -4.32
N ASN A 641 25.50 -30.39 -5.35
CA ASN A 641 25.12 -29.85 -6.66
C ASN A 641 23.82 -29.02 -6.59
N GLY A 642 22.86 -29.39 -5.73
CA GLY A 642 21.69 -28.57 -5.45
C GLY A 642 22.06 -27.20 -4.86
N ILE A 643 23.01 -27.17 -3.92
CA ILE A 643 23.52 -25.91 -3.33
C ILE A 643 24.21 -25.05 -4.40
N ARG A 644 25.00 -25.66 -5.29
CA ARG A 644 25.64 -24.97 -6.42
C ARG A 644 24.61 -24.24 -7.28
N SER A 645 23.50 -24.88 -7.65
CA SER A 645 22.42 -24.23 -8.41
C SER A 645 21.82 -23.02 -7.69
N ASN A 646 21.55 -23.13 -6.38
CA ASN A 646 21.01 -22.02 -5.59
C ASN A 646 21.97 -20.81 -5.52
N ILE A 647 23.28 -21.07 -5.42
CA ILE A 647 24.30 -20.01 -5.42
C ILE A 647 24.35 -19.31 -6.79
N VAL A 648 24.26 -20.06 -7.89
CA VAL A 648 24.20 -19.49 -9.25
C VAL A 648 23.04 -18.50 -9.36
N GLU A 649 21.84 -18.89 -8.92
CA GLU A 649 20.65 -18.04 -8.95
C GLU A 649 20.83 -16.77 -8.10
N THR A 650 21.43 -16.90 -6.92
CA THR A 650 21.70 -15.78 -6.00
C THR A 650 22.68 -14.78 -6.62
N PHE A 651 23.76 -15.25 -7.23
CA PHE A 651 24.77 -14.38 -7.86
C PHE A 651 24.23 -13.71 -9.12
N ALA A 652 23.44 -14.43 -9.92
CA ALA A 652 22.80 -13.89 -11.12
C ALA A 652 21.84 -12.71 -10.80
N ALA A 653 21.12 -12.78 -9.68
CA ALA A 653 20.23 -11.70 -9.25
C ALA A 653 20.98 -10.44 -8.75
N SER A 654 22.22 -10.60 -8.28
CA SER A 654 22.98 -9.55 -7.57
C SER A 654 23.93 -8.73 -8.45
N SER A 655 24.00 -8.97 -9.76
CA SER A 655 24.96 -8.35 -10.68
C SER A 655 26.44 -8.52 -10.30
N GLN A 656 26.77 -9.53 -9.48
CA GLN A 656 28.14 -9.91 -9.14
C GLN A 656 28.94 -10.31 -10.39
N THR A 657 30.26 -10.10 -10.35
CA THR A 657 31.14 -10.43 -11.49
C THR A 657 31.26 -11.94 -11.70
N LEU A 658 31.44 -12.36 -12.95
CA LEU A 658 31.67 -13.76 -13.33
C LEU A 658 32.88 -14.36 -12.59
N ASP A 659 33.91 -13.56 -12.31
CA ASP A 659 35.12 -13.99 -11.60
C ASP A 659 34.83 -14.38 -10.13
N ALA A 660 33.97 -13.61 -9.45
CA ALA A 660 33.53 -13.93 -8.09
C ALA A 660 32.80 -15.27 -8.05
N PHE A 661 31.93 -15.53 -9.03
CA PHE A 661 31.25 -16.81 -9.15
C PHE A 661 32.24 -17.96 -9.42
N HIS A 662 33.21 -17.80 -10.33
CA HIS A 662 34.19 -18.85 -10.63
C HIS A 662 35.02 -19.28 -9.40
N LYS A 663 35.39 -18.34 -8.53
CA LYS A 663 36.11 -18.65 -7.28
C LYS A 663 35.27 -19.47 -6.31
N VAL A 664 33.99 -19.12 -6.19
CA VAL A 664 32.99 -19.81 -5.37
C VAL A 664 32.72 -21.21 -5.93
N ASP A 665 32.55 -21.33 -7.25
CA ASP A 665 32.32 -22.60 -7.95
C ASP A 665 33.51 -23.55 -7.85
N ALA A 666 34.74 -23.04 -7.93
CA ALA A 666 35.95 -23.86 -7.74
C ALA A 666 36.03 -24.49 -6.34
N LYS A 667 35.49 -23.83 -5.30
CA LYS A 667 35.40 -24.40 -3.95
C LYS A 667 34.33 -25.50 -3.86
N LEU A 668 33.18 -25.30 -4.50
CA LEU A 668 32.13 -26.32 -4.61
C LEU A 668 32.63 -27.55 -5.36
N GLU A 669 33.35 -27.36 -6.47
CA GLU A 669 33.92 -28.46 -7.25
C GLU A 669 34.92 -29.26 -6.42
N ARG A 670 35.75 -28.57 -5.62
CA ARG A 670 36.66 -29.22 -4.69
C ARG A 670 35.92 -30.04 -3.63
N ALA A 671 34.81 -29.52 -3.10
CA ALA A 671 33.99 -30.24 -2.13
C ALA A 671 33.38 -31.52 -2.73
N ILE A 672 32.80 -31.41 -3.93
CA ILE A 672 32.26 -32.54 -4.70
C ILE A 672 33.33 -33.59 -4.95
N GLN A 673 34.51 -33.15 -5.40
CA GLN A 673 35.62 -34.06 -5.70
C GLN A 673 36.08 -34.84 -4.46
N GLN A 674 36.11 -34.22 -3.28
CA GLN A 674 36.49 -34.91 -2.05
C GLN A 674 35.48 -35.95 -1.59
N VAL A 675 34.17 -35.69 -1.74
CA VAL A 675 33.13 -36.69 -1.49
C VAL A 675 33.23 -37.82 -2.51
N ASN A 676 33.49 -37.51 -3.79
CA ASN A 676 33.68 -38.50 -4.85
C ASN A 676 34.87 -39.44 -4.58
N VAL A 677 35.95 -38.98 -3.95
CA VAL A 677 37.06 -39.87 -3.54
C VAL A 677 36.57 -40.97 -2.59
N SER A 678 35.76 -40.61 -1.60
CA SER A 678 35.19 -41.58 -0.64
C SER A 678 34.17 -42.49 -1.33
N LYS A 679 33.31 -41.94 -2.20
CA LYS A 679 32.35 -42.69 -3.01
C LYS A 679 33.05 -43.74 -3.88
N ASN A 680 34.06 -43.34 -4.64
CA ASN A 680 34.82 -44.23 -5.52
C ASN A 680 35.54 -45.31 -4.71
N HIS A 681 36.05 -44.99 -3.51
CA HIS A 681 36.65 -45.99 -2.64
C HIS A 681 35.64 -47.05 -2.18
N VAL A 682 34.45 -46.65 -1.72
CA VAL A 682 33.40 -47.58 -1.30
C VAL A 682 32.90 -48.43 -2.48
N GLN A 683 32.74 -47.83 -3.66
CA GLN A 683 32.43 -48.55 -4.89
C GLN A 683 33.52 -49.56 -5.26
N ASP A 684 34.78 -49.18 -5.13
CA ASP A 684 35.92 -50.07 -5.40
C ASP A 684 35.94 -51.28 -4.45
N VAL A 685 35.68 -51.06 -3.15
CA VAL A 685 35.55 -52.14 -2.17
C VAL A 685 34.41 -53.09 -2.57
N ALA A 686 33.27 -52.53 -2.99
CA ALA A 686 32.13 -53.33 -3.43
C ALA A 686 32.46 -54.19 -4.67
N VAL A 687 33.09 -53.60 -5.68
CA VAL A 687 33.46 -54.30 -6.92
C VAL A 687 34.57 -55.33 -6.68
N LEU A 688 35.59 -54.99 -5.88
CA LEU A 688 36.70 -55.89 -5.54
C LEU A 688 36.27 -57.07 -4.65
N GLY A 689 35.15 -56.97 -3.93
CA GLY A 689 34.57 -58.12 -3.22
C GLY A 689 34.00 -59.19 -4.17
N VAL A 690 33.44 -58.77 -5.31
CA VAL A 690 32.78 -59.67 -6.28
C VAL A 690 33.75 -60.21 -7.32
N LEU A 691 34.72 -59.39 -7.77
CA LEU A 691 35.66 -59.72 -8.84
C LEU A 691 36.44 -61.03 -8.66
N PRO A 692 37.00 -61.37 -7.47
CA PRO A 692 37.77 -62.61 -7.28
C PRO A 692 36.95 -63.87 -7.57
N HIS A 693 35.65 -63.84 -7.27
CA HIS A 693 34.75 -64.96 -7.53
C HIS A 693 34.49 -65.12 -9.04
N ILE A 694 34.41 -64.01 -9.77
CA ILE A 694 34.30 -64.01 -11.23
C ILE A 694 35.61 -64.48 -11.86
N GLU A 695 36.76 -64.02 -11.37
CA GLU A 695 38.09 -64.49 -11.82
C GLU A 695 38.22 -66.01 -11.63
N GLN A 696 37.90 -66.53 -10.45
CA GLN A 696 37.94 -67.97 -10.16
C GLN A 696 37.02 -68.77 -11.10
N ARG A 697 35.81 -68.25 -11.39
CA ARG A 697 34.87 -68.89 -12.32
C ARG A 697 35.36 -68.83 -13.75
N LEU A 698 35.89 -67.70 -14.21
CA LEU A 698 36.51 -67.55 -15.52
C LEU A 698 37.67 -68.53 -15.69
N GLU A 699 38.56 -68.64 -14.69
CA GLU A 699 39.65 -69.62 -14.71
C GLU A 699 39.10 -71.06 -14.78
N SER A 700 38.04 -71.39 -14.03
CA SER A 700 37.41 -72.72 -14.11
C SER A 700 36.82 -73.04 -15.49
N ILE A 701 36.31 -72.03 -16.21
CA ILE A 701 35.80 -72.16 -17.59
C ILE A 701 36.97 -72.35 -18.57
N LEU A 702 38.07 -71.62 -18.38
CA LEU A 702 39.26 -71.71 -19.24
C LEU A 702 39.91 -73.10 -19.16
N TYR A 703 39.94 -73.71 -17.97
CA TYR A 703 40.58 -75.00 -17.71
C TYR A 703 39.63 -76.20 -17.71
N ALA A 704 38.38 -76.03 -18.16
CA ALA A 704 37.39 -77.11 -18.15
C ALA A 704 37.79 -78.28 -19.08
N SER A 705 37.47 -79.51 -18.67
CA SER A 705 37.87 -80.74 -19.37
C SER A 705 37.13 -80.98 -20.69
N SER A 706 35.95 -80.36 -20.90
CA SER A 706 35.12 -80.48 -22.10
C SER A 706 34.36 -79.18 -22.40
N THR A 707 33.88 -79.02 -23.64
CA THR A 707 33.04 -77.87 -24.05
C THR A 707 31.73 -77.80 -23.27
N VAL A 708 31.11 -78.95 -22.97
CA VAL A 708 29.91 -79.04 -22.12
C VAL A 708 30.18 -78.51 -20.71
N ALA A 709 31.37 -78.76 -20.17
CA ALA A 709 31.77 -78.21 -18.87
C ALA A 709 32.04 -76.70 -18.94
N GLN A 710 32.52 -76.18 -20.08
CA GLN A 710 32.66 -74.73 -20.32
C GLN A 710 31.30 -74.03 -20.38
N GLU A 711 30.34 -74.59 -21.11
CA GLU A 711 28.97 -74.07 -21.20
C GLU A 711 28.28 -74.04 -19.83
N LYS A 712 28.41 -75.13 -19.05
CA LYS A 712 27.87 -75.19 -17.69
C LYS A 712 28.55 -74.19 -16.74
N GLY A 713 29.87 -74.00 -16.87
CA GLY A 713 30.60 -72.99 -16.10
C GLY A 713 30.16 -71.57 -16.46
N MET A 714 29.92 -71.32 -17.75
CA MET A 714 29.40 -70.05 -18.28
C MET A 714 28.01 -69.74 -17.73
N GLU A 715 27.09 -70.70 -17.78
CA GLU A 715 25.73 -70.55 -17.24
C GLU A 715 25.74 -70.18 -15.75
N LEU A 716 26.60 -70.84 -14.96
CA LEU A 716 26.75 -70.55 -13.52
C LEU A 716 27.34 -69.15 -13.27
N MET A 717 28.32 -68.73 -14.06
CA MET A 717 28.91 -67.39 -13.96
C MET A 717 27.89 -66.32 -14.34
N LEU A 718 27.17 -66.48 -15.46
CA LEU A 718 26.13 -65.54 -15.89
C LEU A 718 25.00 -65.44 -14.88
N LYS A 719 24.58 -66.56 -14.28
CA LYS A 719 23.59 -66.57 -13.20
C LYS A 719 24.08 -65.78 -11.98
N GLN A 720 25.36 -65.89 -11.64
CA GLN A 720 25.96 -65.16 -10.52
C GLN A 720 26.05 -63.65 -10.80
N VAL A 721 26.56 -63.27 -11.98
CA VAL A 721 26.63 -61.86 -12.40
C VAL A 721 25.24 -61.25 -12.48
N THR A 722 24.28 -61.94 -13.09
CA THR A 722 22.89 -61.47 -13.20
C THR A 722 22.22 -61.32 -11.84
N ALA A 723 22.43 -62.25 -10.92
CA ALA A 723 21.92 -62.16 -9.55
C ALA A 723 22.53 -60.95 -8.80
N CYS A 724 23.84 -60.71 -8.98
CA CYS A 724 24.52 -59.56 -8.41
C CYS A 724 23.96 -58.24 -8.97
N LEU A 725 23.86 -58.10 -10.29
CA LEU A 725 23.33 -56.90 -10.96
C LEU A 725 21.86 -56.65 -10.59
N THR A 726 21.05 -57.70 -10.46
CA THR A 726 19.64 -57.59 -10.03
C THR A 726 19.54 -57.09 -8.59
N MET A 727 20.40 -57.59 -7.69
CA MET A 727 20.47 -57.14 -6.31
C MET A 727 20.96 -55.68 -6.22
N LEU A 728 22.01 -55.31 -6.96
CA LEU A 728 22.49 -53.94 -7.04
C LEU A 728 21.38 -53.00 -7.54
N ARG A 729 20.66 -53.37 -8.61
CA ARG A 729 19.54 -52.58 -9.13
C ARG A 729 18.40 -52.43 -8.13
N GLY A 730 18.10 -53.50 -7.37
CA GLY A 730 17.10 -53.49 -6.31
C GLY A 730 17.45 -52.52 -5.19
N ASN A 731 18.74 -52.44 -4.81
CA ASN A 731 19.18 -51.73 -3.61
C ASN A 731 19.87 -50.38 -3.86
N LEU A 732 20.21 -50.04 -5.12
CA LEU A 732 20.82 -48.75 -5.48
C LEU A 732 19.83 -47.81 -6.17
N GLU A 733 20.05 -46.51 -6.01
CA GLU A 733 19.43 -45.48 -6.84
C GLU A 733 20.02 -45.49 -8.25
N THR A 734 19.34 -44.87 -9.23
CA THR A 734 19.75 -44.94 -10.65
C THR A 734 21.19 -44.43 -10.86
N ASP A 735 21.50 -43.23 -10.36
CA ASP A 735 22.83 -42.63 -10.53
C ASP A 735 23.92 -43.43 -9.79
N ALA A 736 23.58 -44.00 -8.64
CA ALA A 736 24.48 -44.85 -7.86
C ALA A 736 24.74 -46.18 -8.58
N PHE A 737 23.69 -46.76 -9.18
CA PHE A 737 23.73 -47.98 -9.96
C PHE A 737 24.57 -47.80 -11.22
N ASP A 738 24.36 -46.73 -11.98
CA ASP A 738 25.10 -46.47 -13.22
C ASP A 738 26.60 -46.28 -12.94
N ALA A 739 26.93 -45.56 -11.86
CA ALA A 739 28.31 -45.33 -11.46
C ALA A 739 29.03 -46.62 -11.01
N ILE A 740 28.38 -47.48 -10.20
CA ILE A 740 29.00 -48.76 -9.82
C ILE A 740 29.05 -49.73 -11.00
N LEU A 741 28.07 -49.69 -11.90
CA LEU A 741 28.03 -50.55 -13.08
C LEU A 741 29.20 -50.24 -14.02
N GLN A 742 29.50 -48.95 -14.23
CA GLN A 742 30.67 -48.52 -14.98
C GLN A 742 31.97 -48.98 -14.32
N SER A 743 32.14 -48.74 -13.01
CA SER A 743 33.33 -49.19 -12.26
C SER A 743 33.51 -50.72 -12.32
N PHE A 744 32.41 -51.46 -12.26
CA PHE A 744 32.43 -52.90 -12.36
C PHE A 744 32.86 -53.36 -13.75
N TRP A 745 32.30 -52.76 -14.81
CA TRP A 745 32.70 -53.05 -16.18
C TRP A 745 34.18 -52.76 -16.42
N ASP A 746 34.66 -51.58 -16.03
CA ASP A 746 36.07 -51.17 -16.22
C ASP A 746 37.05 -52.16 -15.57
N LYS A 747 36.77 -52.60 -14.34
CA LYS A 747 37.62 -53.55 -13.64
C LYS A 747 37.48 -54.98 -14.17
N LEU A 748 36.29 -55.37 -14.65
CA LEU A 748 36.06 -56.66 -15.31
C LEU A 748 36.83 -56.72 -16.65
N THR A 749 36.78 -55.66 -17.43
CA THR A 749 37.56 -55.46 -18.66
C THR A 749 39.06 -55.58 -18.38
N ALA A 750 39.57 -54.91 -17.34
CA ALA A 750 40.97 -55.04 -16.93
C ALA A 750 41.34 -56.48 -16.53
N LEU A 751 40.42 -57.21 -15.87
CA LEU A 751 40.60 -58.62 -15.56
C LEU A 751 40.64 -59.49 -16.83
N LEU A 752 39.75 -59.25 -17.79
CA LEU A 752 39.72 -59.98 -19.07
C LEU A 752 41.04 -59.79 -19.84
N VAL A 753 41.55 -58.55 -19.92
CA VAL A 753 42.85 -58.26 -20.54
C VAL A 753 43.98 -59.03 -19.85
N ARG A 754 43.98 -59.08 -18.51
CA ARG A 754 44.97 -59.86 -17.74
C ARG A 754 44.91 -61.35 -18.07
N LEU A 755 43.71 -61.92 -18.15
CA LEU A 755 43.50 -63.32 -18.50
C LEU A 755 43.88 -63.64 -19.96
N ILE A 756 43.56 -62.75 -20.92
CA ILE A 756 44.00 -62.87 -22.33
C ILE A 756 45.53 -62.92 -22.41
N ASN A 757 46.22 -62.05 -21.68
CA ASN A 757 47.68 -62.03 -21.62
C ASN A 757 48.26 -63.31 -21.00
N ARG A 758 47.66 -63.84 -19.92
CA ARG A 758 48.04 -65.14 -19.35
C ARG A 758 47.86 -66.28 -20.36
N LEU A 759 46.73 -66.32 -21.06
CA LEU A 759 46.46 -67.32 -22.10
C LEU A 759 47.49 -67.24 -23.24
N LYS A 760 47.84 -66.03 -23.68
CA LYS A 760 48.89 -65.80 -24.68
C LYS A 760 50.24 -66.42 -24.27
N THR A 761 50.64 -66.25 -23.00
CA THR A 761 51.87 -66.87 -22.50
C THR A 761 51.78 -68.39 -22.42
N TRP A 762 50.61 -68.94 -22.09
CA TRP A 762 50.41 -70.40 -21.98
C TRP A 762 50.33 -71.10 -23.34
N THR A 763 49.70 -70.50 -24.34
CA THR A 763 49.54 -71.05 -25.69
C THR A 763 50.82 -71.00 -26.54
N GLN A 764 51.78 -70.16 -26.13
CA GLN A 764 53.16 -70.17 -26.62
C GLN A 764 53.96 -71.37 -26.09
N LEU A 765 53.61 -71.89 -24.91
CA LEU A 765 54.27 -73.04 -24.28
C LEU A 765 53.66 -74.39 -24.71
N ASP A 766 52.35 -74.47 -24.95
CA ASP A 766 51.67 -75.67 -25.47
C ASP A 766 50.71 -75.35 -26.65
N PRO A 767 51.15 -75.56 -27.90
CA PRO A 767 50.34 -75.33 -29.10
C PRO A 767 49.11 -76.24 -29.22
N ARG A 768 49.07 -77.38 -28.51
CA ARG A 768 47.97 -78.37 -28.62
C ARG A 768 46.75 -78.01 -27.77
N ALA A 769 46.86 -76.99 -26.92
CA ALA A 769 45.79 -76.52 -26.04
C ALA A 769 44.95 -75.36 -26.61
N ARG A 770 45.15 -74.95 -27.89
CA ARG A 770 44.68 -73.65 -28.41
C ARG A 770 43.16 -73.48 -28.58
N SER A 771 42.41 -74.51 -28.97
CA SER A 771 41.02 -74.32 -29.42
C SER A 771 39.99 -74.10 -28.30
N ARG A 772 40.12 -74.81 -27.17
CA ARG A 772 39.12 -74.80 -26.09
C ARG A 772 39.15 -73.54 -25.21
N PRO A 773 40.31 -73.05 -24.73
CA PRO A 773 40.38 -71.82 -23.94
C PRO A 773 40.01 -70.58 -24.77
N TYR A 774 40.35 -70.57 -26.06
CA TYR A 774 39.92 -69.53 -26.99
C TYR A 774 38.40 -69.45 -27.11
N LEU A 775 37.74 -70.60 -27.33
CA LEU A 775 36.28 -70.67 -27.42
C LEU A 775 35.61 -70.23 -26.11
N GLY A 776 36.09 -70.72 -24.97
CA GLY A 776 35.58 -70.35 -23.65
C GLY A 776 35.72 -68.86 -23.35
N MET A 777 36.87 -68.25 -23.67
CA MET A 777 37.12 -66.82 -23.46
C MET A 777 36.33 -65.94 -24.43
N SER A 778 36.25 -66.33 -25.71
CA SER A 778 35.46 -65.60 -26.71
C SER A 778 33.97 -65.58 -26.34
N LEU A 779 33.45 -66.70 -25.83
CA LEU A 779 32.08 -66.80 -25.34
C LEU A 779 31.89 -65.97 -24.06
N ALA A 780 32.85 -65.99 -23.14
CA ALA A 780 32.82 -65.18 -21.91
C ALA A 780 32.71 -63.69 -22.21
N ILE A 781 33.55 -63.17 -23.11
CA ILE A 781 33.57 -61.76 -23.50
C ILE A 781 32.21 -61.33 -24.08
N GLN A 782 31.62 -62.15 -24.95
CA GLN A 782 30.32 -61.85 -25.57
C GLN A 782 29.16 -61.91 -24.58
N GLN A 783 29.13 -62.92 -23.71
CA GLN A 783 28.01 -63.16 -22.78
C GLN A 783 28.07 -62.27 -21.53
N LEU A 784 29.27 -61.87 -21.08
CA LEU A 784 29.39 -60.88 -20.01
C LEU A 784 28.93 -59.50 -20.51
N ALA A 785 29.29 -59.11 -21.72
CA ALA A 785 28.84 -57.87 -22.33
C ALA A 785 27.30 -57.76 -22.42
N SER A 786 26.62 -58.84 -22.83
CA SER A 786 25.15 -58.86 -22.88
C SER A 786 24.50 -58.74 -21.50
N SER A 787 25.19 -59.17 -20.44
CA SER A 787 24.72 -59.06 -19.05
C SER A 787 24.77 -57.63 -18.50
N PHE A 788 25.70 -56.79 -18.99
CA PHE A 788 25.84 -55.39 -18.58
C PHE A 788 25.04 -54.42 -19.48
N ALA A 789 24.71 -54.83 -20.70
CA ALA A 789 23.85 -54.11 -21.64
C ALA A 789 22.34 -54.37 -21.42
N ILE A 790 21.88 -54.27 -20.17
CA ILE A 790 20.48 -54.48 -19.80
C ILE A 790 19.60 -53.44 -20.52
N HIS A 791 18.60 -53.87 -21.29
CA HIS A 791 17.75 -52.97 -22.08
C HIS A 791 17.08 -51.90 -21.20
N GLY A 792 17.45 -50.64 -21.43
CA GLY A 792 16.88 -49.46 -20.75
C GLY A 792 17.39 -49.21 -19.32
N CYS A 793 18.28 -50.03 -18.77
CA CYS A 793 18.75 -49.92 -17.38
C CYS A 793 20.22 -50.37 -17.20
N GLY A 794 21.03 -50.40 -18.25
CA GLY A 794 22.44 -50.84 -18.20
C GLY A 794 23.36 -49.90 -19.00
N LEU A 795 24.64 -50.26 -19.12
CA LEU A 795 25.60 -49.42 -19.85
C LEU A 795 25.21 -49.30 -21.34
N PRO A 796 25.55 -48.19 -22.00
CA PRO A 796 25.23 -47.99 -23.41
C PRO A 796 25.85 -49.10 -24.26
N LEU A 797 25.02 -49.74 -25.10
CA LEU A 797 25.47 -50.84 -25.97
C LEU A 797 26.65 -50.43 -26.87
N ARG A 798 26.73 -49.15 -27.24
CA ARG A 798 27.81 -48.59 -28.04
C ARG A 798 29.17 -48.69 -27.33
N ASP A 799 29.22 -48.40 -26.04
CA ASP A 799 30.45 -48.33 -25.27
C ASP A 799 30.96 -49.75 -24.97
N ILE A 800 30.05 -50.64 -24.57
CA ILE A 800 30.35 -52.07 -24.40
C ILE A 800 30.80 -52.72 -25.72
N ALA A 801 30.14 -52.41 -26.85
CA ALA A 801 30.45 -53.05 -28.13
C ALA A 801 31.86 -52.71 -28.63
N ALA A 802 32.36 -51.50 -28.33
CA ALA A 802 33.73 -51.10 -28.65
C ALA A 802 34.75 -51.95 -27.89
N ASP A 803 34.59 -52.05 -26.57
CA ASP A 803 35.46 -52.84 -25.68
C ASP A 803 35.43 -54.33 -26.05
N VAL A 804 34.24 -54.87 -26.34
CA VAL A 804 34.07 -56.26 -26.78
C VAL A 804 34.80 -56.53 -28.09
N ALA A 805 34.69 -55.62 -29.07
CA ALA A 805 35.37 -55.76 -30.35
C ALA A 805 36.89 -55.67 -30.21
N GLU A 806 37.39 -54.80 -29.31
CA GLU A 806 38.80 -54.68 -28.97
C GLU A 806 39.33 -55.97 -28.30
N HIS A 807 38.68 -56.46 -27.25
CA HIS A 807 39.12 -57.67 -26.56
C HIS A 807 39.01 -58.93 -27.42
N GLN A 808 38.01 -59.02 -28.32
CA GLN A 808 37.96 -60.09 -29.30
C GLN A 808 39.12 -60.01 -30.30
N ARG A 809 39.53 -58.80 -30.69
CA ARG A 809 40.70 -58.60 -31.56
C ARG A 809 41.98 -59.03 -30.84
N ASP A 810 42.16 -58.62 -29.59
CA ASP A 810 43.31 -58.98 -28.75
C ASP A 810 43.39 -60.49 -28.52
N LEU A 811 42.24 -61.12 -28.25
CA LEU A 811 42.14 -62.57 -28.11
C LEU A 811 42.51 -63.29 -29.41
N ARG A 812 42.05 -62.81 -30.57
CA ARG A 812 42.44 -63.38 -31.88
C ARG A 812 43.94 -63.25 -32.12
N GLN A 813 44.51 -62.08 -31.86
CA GLN A 813 45.95 -61.84 -32.02
C GLN A 813 46.79 -62.70 -31.07
N ALA A 814 46.32 -62.95 -29.85
CA ALA A 814 46.98 -63.82 -28.88
C ALA A 814 47.07 -65.29 -29.31
N PHE A 815 46.20 -65.74 -30.21
CA PHE A 815 46.12 -67.12 -30.70
C PHE A 815 46.54 -67.28 -32.17
N GLN A 816 46.91 -66.20 -32.86
CA GLN A 816 47.51 -66.25 -34.20
C GLN A 816 48.91 -66.88 -34.13
N VAL A 817 49.17 -67.84 -35.03
CA VAL A 817 50.46 -68.52 -35.14
C VAL A 817 51.48 -67.52 -35.71
N PRO A 818 52.65 -67.29 -35.08
CA PRO A 818 53.74 -66.60 -35.75
C PRO A 818 54.31 -67.57 -36.80
N GLY A 819 53.74 -67.58 -38.01
CA GLY A 819 54.20 -68.42 -39.12
C GLY A 819 53.24 -68.61 -40.29
N ASP A 820 51.92 -68.57 -40.11
CA ASP A 820 50.96 -68.69 -41.22
C ASP A 820 50.60 -67.31 -41.79
N ALA A 821 51.57 -66.73 -42.50
CA ALA A 821 51.32 -65.73 -43.51
C ALA A 821 51.46 -66.41 -44.88
N GLY A 822 50.38 -66.99 -45.38
CA GLY A 822 50.38 -67.68 -46.67
C GLY A 822 49.06 -68.34 -47.02
N ASP A 823 48.03 -67.52 -47.28
CA ASP A 823 47.18 -67.55 -48.48
C ASP A 823 45.75 -67.07 -48.19
N ALA A 824 45.31 -66.21 -49.11
CA ALA A 824 44.28 -65.17 -49.01
C ALA A 824 42.84 -65.64 -48.70
#